data_AF-A0AAD9BED8-F1
#
_entry.id   AF-A0AAD9BED8-F1
#
_cell.length_a   1.000
_cell.length_b   1.000
_cell.length_c   1.000
_cell.angle_alpha   90.00
_cell.angle_beta   90.00
_cell.angle_gamma   90.00
#
_symmetry.space_group_name_H-M   'P 1'
#
loop_
_entity.id
_entity.type
_entity.pdbx_description
1 polymer ?
#
loop_
_entity_poly.entity_id
_entity_poly.type
_entity_poly.pdbx_seq_one_letter_code
_entity_poly.pdbx_strand_id
1 'polypeptide(L)'
;MGRWSLRLSQLGLLAVLLTCCYAEENYCFASRAKSCSQCLQAGTGCAYCPDEMFNGPRCDLYANIIAHGCSARAAITASSSTKFEKNQKINMALSQSQVSPQMMSMSFLPGEEKTVDVEVFAPTKGPLDLYILMDFSNSMADDLDSLKNMGEKLAKVVHTLSDNFTIGFGKFVDKVIEPQTDMRPEKLKKPWPDSDPPFSFQNVIKLTNDAKFFNDELQGERISGNLDAPEGGFDAILQAAVCKDQIGWRDHSTHLLVFSTESAFHYETDGMNVLSGILKRNDELCHLDENDKYTEDIHQDYPSIPTLIRVLGDHNIIPVFAVTNHSYTYYEELKRYFPIAEVGLLSEDSSNMLQVMDTAFKNIRSKMSIRAANKPKAFETEFLDTDNVVKQYGEFKFNPGKIGKLRMRVKAHRMLDDNPVCDSDQADTKGVMRVKPTTFNAGVNVEASILCPICDCEKTILPKADICHKNGNLVCGKCQCSDGWLGTFCNCSASTSARDSSQCIAPGKKEPCSGRGDCLACGACVCYNPDQFEGPYCQYDKTQCQRYQGFLCNDHGSCVMGSCACAKGWGGDAANVPKAPTPVWTQKEVCVTGEPNFQALSGACEGTRSCIQCQAWKTGEKKDKEKCDMCPFTITLVDELKEADKVLEYCNFRDEDDDCTYQYTLENPEDTKVQGLEVQVLKKRDCPASCLALLPCCRKGRMVGFKEDEYLLRQSLLTSDHLDTPMVRTGPPKGTDVVRWKITDNVHRAPNHPQALIKPNPKEIIQHPISLRLNRLFSENLSRTESRDAEQLRKEVSDNLNEVYKQIPGAQKVQKTSFRMQRNAGKRQEYAIMDTVLTAPRSTFPDIVKLTEKNVQSGNVNDLKVVPGYYTVATDREAVGAVEFQEGVESVDVHVPLFVKDEDDDKKQLLVEAVDVPLGIAGIGKRLVNITIIKEHGD
;
A
#
# COMPACT_ATOMS: atom_id res chain seq x y z
N MET A 1 38.80 29.23 19.06
CA MET A 1 37.66 28.32 18.87
C MET A 1 38.14 26.96 18.36
N GLY A 2 38.99 26.24 19.10
CA GLY A 2 39.70 25.04 18.59
C GLY A 2 39.46 23.73 19.36
N ARG A 3 38.53 23.71 20.31
CA ARG A 3 38.32 22.57 21.23
C ARG A 3 36.94 21.90 21.13
N TRP A 4 36.04 22.44 20.32
CA TRP A 4 34.67 21.91 20.13
C TRP A 4 34.57 21.02 18.88
N SER A 5 35.36 21.32 17.83
CA SER A 5 35.33 20.60 16.54
C SER A 5 35.70 19.11 16.66
N LEU A 6 36.59 18.73 17.59
CA LEU A 6 37.00 17.34 17.79
C LEU A 6 35.96 16.46 18.51
N ARG A 7 34.96 17.03 19.20
CA ARG A 7 33.92 16.22 19.85
C ARG A 7 32.75 15.88 18.92
N LEU A 8 32.48 16.73 17.93
CA LEU A 8 31.39 16.52 16.96
C LEU A 8 31.73 15.44 15.92
N SER A 9 32.99 15.31 15.49
CA SER A 9 33.38 14.25 14.55
C SER A 9 33.33 12.85 15.16
N GLN A 10 33.62 12.70 16.45
CA GLN A 10 33.52 11.42 17.16
C GLN A 10 32.07 10.96 17.38
N LEU A 11 31.14 11.90 17.60
CA LEU A 11 29.70 11.59 17.69
C LEU A 11 29.10 11.23 16.32
N GLY A 12 29.54 11.89 15.24
CA GLY A 12 29.11 11.56 13.87
C GLY A 12 29.54 10.16 13.43
N LEU A 13 30.77 9.73 13.74
CA LEU A 13 31.24 8.39 13.40
C LEU A 13 30.48 7.27 14.13
N LEU A 14 30.08 7.50 15.39
CA LEU A 14 29.32 6.52 16.16
C LEU A 14 27.91 6.29 15.59
N ALA A 15 27.26 7.34 15.09
CA ALA A 15 25.92 7.26 14.52
C ALA A 15 25.88 6.53 13.18
N VAL A 16 26.92 6.68 12.34
CA VAL A 16 27.03 6.01 11.03
C VAL A 16 27.34 4.51 11.15
N LEU A 17 27.98 4.07 12.24
CA LEU A 17 28.26 2.65 12.51
C LEU A 17 27.03 1.86 13.02
N LEU A 18 25.95 2.53 13.43
CA LEU A 18 24.77 1.88 14.03
C LEU A 18 23.65 1.54 13.04
N THR A 19 23.78 1.91 11.74
CA THR A 19 22.68 1.80 10.76
C THR A 19 22.85 0.72 9.69
N CYS A 20 23.85 -0.16 9.78
CA CYS A 20 24.19 -1.12 8.70
C CYS A 20 24.17 -2.61 9.07
N CYS A 21 23.81 -3.00 10.30
CA CYS A 21 23.80 -4.42 10.71
C CYS A 21 22.48 -4.80 11.42
N TYR A 22 21.44 -5.15 10.65
CA TYR A 22 20.36 -5.99 11.16
C TYR A 22 20.81 -7.45 11.10
N ALA A 23 21.56 -7.89 12.11
CA ALA A 23 21.73 -9.32 12.35
C ALA A 23 20.41 -9.88 12.89
N GLU A 24 19.94 -11.02 12.37
CA GLU A 24 18.77 -11.70 12.94
C GLU A 24 19.09 -12.12 14.38
N GLU A 25 18.32 -11.59 15.34
CA GLU A 25 18.49 -11.94 16.75
C GLU A 25 18.19 -13.43 16.97
N ASN A 26 19.07 -14.11 17.71
CA ASN A 26 18.94 -15.53 18.04
C ASN A 26 17.76 -15.76 19.00
N TYR A 27 16.57 -15.88 18.42
CA TYR A 27 15.30 -16.04 19.13
C TYR A 27 15.24 -17.27 20.05
N CYS A 28 15.94 -18.36 19.70
CA CYS A 28 16.03 -19.54 20.56
C CYS A 28 16.71 -19.19 21.90
N PHE A 29 17.84 -18.49 21.85
CA PHE A 29 18.54 -18.00 23.04
C PHE A 29 17.78 -16.86 23.73
N ALA A 30 17.27 -15.89 22.97
CA ALA A 30 16.55 -14.73 23.47
C ALA A 30 15.23 -15.09 24.18
N SER A 31 14.61 -16.23 23.85
CA SER A 31 13.44 -16.77 24.55
C SER A 31 13.65 -16.99 26.06
N ARG A 32 14.91 -17.18 26.49
CA ARG A 32 15.29 -17.52 27.88
C ARG A 32 14.47 -18.71 28.43
N ALA A 33 14.14 -19.68 27.56
CA ALA A 33 13.34 -20.85 27.87
C ALA A 33 13.78 -21.55 29.17
N LYS A 34 12.82 -21.73 30.10
CA LYS A 34 13.10 -22.32 31.42
C LYS A 34 13.13 -23.85 31.39
N SER A 35 12.45 -24.44 30.40
CA SER A 35 12.27 -25.88 30.17
C SER A 35 12.66 -26.28 28.74
N CYS A 36 12.70 -27.58 28.45
CA CYS A 36 12.94 -28.12 27.12
C CYS A 36 11.76 -27.87 26.17
N SER A 37 10.52 -28.08 26.63
CA SER A 37 9.32 -27.82 25.82
C SER A 37 9.23 -26.36 25.41
N GLN A 38 9.47 -25.42 26.34
CA GLN A 38 9.54 -23.98 26.02
C GLN A 38 10.63 -23.66 24.98
N CYS A 39 11.75 -24.37 24.99
CA CYS A 39 12.81 -24.18 23.99
C CYS A 39 12.36 -24.59 22.58
N LEU A 40 11.72 -25.75 22.44
CA LEU A 40 11.23 -26.23 21.15
C LEU A 40 10.02 -25.44 20.64
N GLN A 41 9.28 -24.79 21.56
CA GLN A 41 8.17 -23.88 21.25
C GLN A 41 8.63 -22.45 20.93
N ALA A 42 9.89 -22.08 21.21
CA ALA A 42 10.45 -20.77 20.83
C ALA A 42 10.58 -20.61 19.30
N GLY A 43 10.75 -21.71 18.58
CA GLY A 43 10.56 -21.75 17.13
C GLY A 43 11.33 -22.85 16.40
N THR A 44 11.24 -22.80 15.07
CA THR A 44 12.00 -23.68 14.16
C THR A 44 13.52 -23.59 14.41
N GLY A 45 14.26 -24.68 14.18
CA GLY A 45 15.72 -24.72 14.36
C GLY A 45 16.24 -24.65 15.80
N CYS A 46 15.40 -24.35 16.80
CA CYS A 46 15.76 -24.41 18.21
C CYS A 46 16.00 -25.86 18.66
N ALA A 47 16.99 -26.04 19.53
CA ALA A 47 17.39 -27.32 20.09
C ALA A 47 17.69 -27.19 21.58
N TYR A 48 17.43 -28.27 22.31
CA TYR A 48 17.69 -28.35 23.74
C TYR A 48 18.79 -29.38 24.05
N CYS A 49 19.76 -29.02 24.90
CA CYS A 49 20.76 -29.98 25.39
C CYS A 49 20.41 -30.53 26.79
N PRO A 50 20.05 -31.82 26.92
CA PRO A 50 19.76 -32.47 28.19
C PRO A 50 20.98 -33.11 28.87
N ASP A 51 22.20 -32.95 28.32
CA ASP A 51 23.42 -33.51 28.89
C ASP A 51 23.74 -32.84 30.24
N GLU A 52 23.93 -33.63 31.29
CA GLU A 52 24.15 -33.16 32.66
C GLU A 52 25.43 -32.32 32.80
N MET A 53 26.47 -32.64 32.04
CA MET A 53 27.80 -31.99 32.12
C MET A 53 27.95 -30.80 31.16
N PHE A 54 26.87 -30.42 30.47
CA PHE A 54 26.89 -29.33 29.49
C PHE A 54 26.91 -27.95 30.15
N ASN A 55 27.96 -27.18 29.85
CA ASN A 55 28.22 -25.84 30.41
C ASN A 55 27.79 -24.68 29.50
N GLY A 56 27.14 -24.96 28.36
CA GLY A 56 26.60 -23.95 27.45
C GLY A 56 25.13 -23.60 27.74
N PRO A 57 24.53 -22.66 26.98
CA PRO A 57 23.10 -22.39 27.05
C PRO A 57 22.30 -23.61 26.62
N ARG A 58 21.47 -24.17 27.51
CA ARG A 58 20.70 -25.39 27.23
C ARG A 58 19.65 -25.23 26.14
N CYS A 59 19.26 -24.00 25.80
CA CYS A 59 18.38 -23.70 24.67
C CYS A 59 19.10 -22.72 23.73
N ASP A 60 19.26 -23.12 22.47
CA ASP A 60 19.89 -22.31 21.42
C ASP A 60 19.52 -22.91 20.04
N LEU A 61 19.98 -22.29 18.95
CA LEU A 61 19.96 -22.92 17.63
C LEU A 61 20.78 -24.22 17.65
N TYR A 62 20.32 -25.25 16.93
CA TYR A 62 20.98 -26.55 16.88
C TYR A 62 22.50 -26.48 16.61
N ALA A 63 22.93 -25.61 15.69
CA ALA A 63 24.35 -25.42 15.37
C ALA A 63 25.18 -24.96 16.59
N ASN A 64 24.63 -24.05 17.40
CA ASN A 64 25.29 -23.51 18.59
C ASN A 64 25.34 -24.55 19.72
N ILE A 65 24.24 -25.30 19.93
CA ILE A 65 24.19 -26.42 20.88
C ILE A 65 25.31 -27.43 20.61
N ILE A 66 25.52 -27.80 19.34
CA ILE A 66 26.61 -28.71 18.96
C ILE A 66 27.99 -28.03 19.08
N ALA A 67 28.12 -26.74 18.73
CA ALA A 67 29.37 -26.00 18.89
C ALA A 67 29.82 -25.87 20.35
N HIS A 68 28.89 -25.85 21.31
CA HIS A 68 29.17 -25.91 22.76
C HIS A 68 29.50 -27.31 23.29
N GLY A 69 29.62 -28.31 22.41
CA GLY A 69 30.02 -29.67 22.77
C GLY A 69 28.88 -30.58 23.21
N CYS A 70 27.61 -30.21 23.00
CA CYS A 70 26.50 -31.14 23.23
C CYS A 70 26.57 -32.30 22.24
N SER A 71 26.36 -33.53 22.71
CA SER A 71 26.28 -34.70 21.83
C SER A 71 25.09 -34.57 20.87
N ALA A 72 25.33 -34.73 19.57
CA ALA A 72 24.28 -34.68 18.54
C ALA A 72 23.20 -35.77 18.68
N ARG A 73 23.45 -36.82 19.48
CA ARG A 73 22.43 -37.83 19.84
C ARG A 73 21.64 -37.47 21.10
N ALA A 74 22.16 -36.56 21.92
CA ALA A 74 21.50 -36.08 23.13
C ALA A 74 20.69 -34.81 22.86
N ALA A 75 21.12 -33.95 21.93
CA ALA A 75 20.40 -32.75 21.52
C ALA A 75 18.96 -33.09 21.07
N ILE A 76 17.98 -32.54 21.78
CA ILE A 76 16.56 -32.72 21.50
C ILE A 76 16.14 -31.63 20.52
N THR A 77 15.50 -32.02 19.43
CA THR A 77 14.93 -31.13 18.40
C THR A 77 13.50 -31.54 18.10
N ALA A 78 12.69 -30.61 17.60
CA ALA A 78 11.39 -30.93 17.02
C ALA A 78 11.47 -31.00 15.49
N SER A 79 10.49 -31.64 14.87
CA SER A 79 10.35 -31.66 13.41
C SER A 79 8.87 -31.67 13.03
N SER A 80 8.56 -30.87 12.03
CA SER A 80 7.21 -30.73 11.47
C SER A 80 6.97 -31.78 10.37
N SER A 81 5.77 -31.79 9.78
CA SER A 81 5.42 -32.75 8.73
C SER A 81 4.51 -32.14 7.67
N THR A 82 4.51 -32.73 6.48
CA THR A 82 3.64 -32.36 5.34
C THR A 82 3.21 -33.65 4.65
N LYS A 83 1.91 -33.83 4.41
CA LYS A 83 1.35 -35.01 3.72
C LYS A 83 0.29 -34.60 2.71
N PHE A 84 0.24 -35.30 1.59
CA PHE A 84 -0.79 -35.11 0.57
C PHE A 84 -1.87 -36.19 0.72
N GLU A 85 -3.02 -35.82 1.27
CA GLU A 85 -4.14 -36.74 1.50
C GLU A 85 -4.88 -37.07 0.19
N LYS A 86 -4.97 -36.08 -0.73
CA LYS A 86 -5.55 -36.26 -2.07
C LYS A 86 -4.77 -35.44 -3.10
N ASN A 87 -4.10 -36.13 -4.02
CA ASN A 87 -3.26 -35.54 -5.07
C ASN A 87 -3.50 -36.22 -6.43
N GLN A 88 -4.72 -36.08 -6.94
CA GLN A 88 -5.12 -36.58 -8.27
C GLN A 88 -4.64 -35.61 -9.35
N LYS A 89 -3.97 -36.13 -10.39
CA LYS A 89 -3.52 -35.29 -11.52
C LYS A 89 -4.70 -34.68 -12.28
N ILE A 90 -4.50 -33.47 -12.79
CA ILE A 90 -5.48 -32.76 -13.63
C ILE A 90 -5.78 -33.57 -14.90
N ASN A 91 -7.07 -33.77 -15.18
CA ASN A 91 -7.56 -34.38 -16.42
C ASN A 91 -8.19 -33.30 -17.31
N MET A 92 -7.43 -32.84 -18.31
CA MET A 92 -7.84 -31.75 -19.21
C MET A 92 -9.05 -32.10 -20.11
N ALA A 93 -9.45 -33.37 -20.20
CA ALA A 93 -10.59 -33.81 -21.01
C ALA A 93 -11.96 -33.61 -20.34
N LEU A 94 -12.01 -33.28 -19.04
CA LEU A 94 -13.28 -33.19 -18.28
C LEU A 94 -14.04 -31.86 -18.47
N SER A 95 -13.57 -30.94 -19.32
CA SER A 95 -14.19 -29.62 -19.61
C SER A 95 -14.62 -28.83 -18.36
N GLN A 96 -13.91 -29.01 -17.25
CA GLN A 96 -14.20 -28.40 -15.94
C GLN A 96 -12.90 -27.96 -15.26
N SER A 97 -13.00 -26.91 -14.43
CA SER A 97 -11.85 -26.38 -13.70
C SER A 97 -11.40 -27.31 -12.58
N GLN A 98 -10.09 -27.43 -12.40
CA GLN A 98 -9.45 -28.43 -11.54
C GLN A 98 -8.22 -27.84 -10.85
N VAL A 99 -7.85 -28.42 -9.71
CA VAL A 99 -6.64 -28.10 -8.94
C VAL A 99 -5.92 -29.37 -8.52
N SER A 100 -4.60 -29.32 -8.31
CA SER A 100 -3.80 -30.40 -7.70
C SER A 100 -2.71 -29.83 -6.79
N PRO A 101 -2.49 -30.34 -5.57
CA PRO A 101 -3.29 -31.35 -4.87
C PRO A 101 -4.72 -30.84 -4.58
N GLN A 102 -5.61 -31.71 -4.13
CA GLN A 102 -6.95 -31.32 -3.68
C GLN A 102 -7.04 -31.21 -2.15
N MET A 103 -6.28 -32.03 -1.42
CA MET A 103 -6.26 -32.01 0.04
C MET A 103 -4.87 -32.39 0.58
N MET A 104 -4.42 -31.66 1.60
CA MET A 104 -3.17 -31.93 2.28
C MET A 104 -3.21 -31.52 3.75
N SER A 105 -2.35 -32.16 4.56
CA SER A 105 -2.15 -31.84 5.97
C SER A 105 -0.72 -31.34 6.22
N MET A 106 -0.59 -30.33 7.07
CA MET A 106 0.68 -29.70 7.44
C MET A 106 0.73 -29.41 8.94
N SER A 107 1.78 -29.86 9.60
CA SER A 107 2.19 -29.30 10.88
C SER A 107 3.31 -28.28 10.70
N PHE A 108 3.39 -27.27 11.57
CA PHE A 108 4.42 -26.23 11.57
C PHE A 108 5.00 -26.02 12.96
N LEU A 109 6.30 -25.84 13.09
CA LEU A 109 6.89 -25.25 14.29
C LEU A 109 6.66 -23.73 14.28
N PRO A 110 6.65 -23.04 15.44
CA PRO A 110 6.51 -21.59 15.49
C PRO A 110 7.59 -20.89 14.64
N GLY A 111 7.19 -19.96 13.78
CA GLY A 111 8.10 -19.28 12.85
C GLY A 111 8.53 -20.11 11.62
N GLU A 112 8.06 -21.34 11.44
CA GLU A 112 8.40 -22.16 10.28
C GLU A 112 7.65 -21.71 9.03
N GLU A 113 8.33 -21.67 7.88
CA GLU A 113 7.72 -21.51 6.57
C GLU A 113 7.83 -22.79 5.73
N LYS A 114 6.82 -23.04 4.89
CA LYS A 114 6.77 -24.18 3.96
C LYS A 114 6.22 -23.74 2.61
N THR A 115 6.72 -24.36 1.55
CA THR A 115 6.27 -24.12 0.18
C THR A 115 5.64 -25.37 -0.43
N VAL A 116 4.64 -25.16 -1.28
CA VAL A 116 3.93 -26.22 -2.02
C VAL A 116 3.67 -25.74 -3.44
N ASP A 117 4.03 -26.56 -4.42
CA ASP A 117 3.62 -26.33 -5.81
C ASP A 117 2.15 -26.76 -5.97
N VAL A 118 1.33 -25.85 -6.48
CA VAL A 118 -0.09 -26.06 -6.79
C VAL A 118 -0.29 -25.92 -8.30
N GLU A 119 -0.92 -26.91 -8.89
CA GLU A 119 -1.34 -26.91 -10.29
C GLU A 119 -2.82 -26.54 -10.39
N VAL A 120 -3.18 -25.74 -11.39
CA VAL A 120 -4.54 -25.27 -11.64
C VAL A 120 -4.86 -25.39 -13.12
N PHE A 121 -6.12 -25.66 -13.46
CA PHE A 121 -6.57 -25.77 -14.84
C PHE A 121 -7.99 -25.25 -14.98
N ALA A 122 -8.25 -24.61 -16.11
CA ALA A 122 -9.59 -24.29 -16.57
C ALA A 122 -9.69 -24.50 -18.09
N PRO A 123 -10.84 -24.98 -18.59
CA PRO A 123 -11.05 -25.21 -20.01
C PRO A 123 -11.15 -23.90 -20.81
N THR A 124 -10.90 -23.97 -22.12
CA THR A 124 -11.11 -22.87 -23.07
C THR A 124 -12.59 -22.57 -23.33
N LYS A 125 -13.48 -23.54 -23.08
CA LYS A 125 -14.92 -23.34 -22.92
C LYS A 125 -15.39 -24.20 -21.74
N GLY A 126 -15.77 -23.55 -20.64
CA GLY A 126 -16.32 -24.20 -19.44
C GLY A 126 -17.76 -23.73 -19.19
N PRO A 127 -18.51 -24.39 -18.29
CA PRO A 127 -19.87 -23.96 -17.97
C PRO A 127 -19.88 -22.52 -17.40
N LEU A 128 -20.84 -21.72 -17.85
CA LEU A 128 -20.91 -20.29 -17.55
C LEU A 128 -22.31 -19.92 -17.06
N ASP A 129 -22.41 -19.21 -15.95
CA ASP A 129 -23.67 -18.66 -15.48
C ASP A 129 -23.56 -17.14 -15.55
N LEU A 130 -24.51 -16.53 -16.26
CA LEU A 130 -24.53 -15.10 -16.53
C LEU A 130 -25.83 -14.52 -15.96
N TYR A 131 -25.73 -13.78 -14.88
CA TYR A 131 -26.87 -13.06 -14.32
C TYR A 131 -26.72 -11.57 -14.63
N ILE A 132 -27.68 -11.00 -15.35
CA ILE A 132 -27.72 -9.56 -15.64
C ILE A 132 -28.60 -8.90 -14.58
N LEU A 133 -28.03 -7.96 -13.87
CA LEU A 133 -28.68 -7.17 -12.84
C LEU A 133 -28.72 -5.72 -13.30
N MET A 134 -29.90 -5.23 -13.62
CA MET A 134 -30.08 -3.95 -14.31
C MET A 134 -30.91 -2.96 -13.49
N ASP A 135 -30.46 -1.72 -13.50
CA ASP A 135 -31.15 -0.55 -12.98
C ASP A 135 -32.40 -0.24 -13.82
N PHE A 136 -33.52 -0.05 -13.13
CA PHE A 136 -34.86 0.18 -13.69
C PHE A 136 -35.43 1.55 -13.30
N SER A 137 -34.57 2.48 -12.85
CA SER A 137 -34.90 3.89 -12.75
C SER A 137 -35.38 4.46 -14.10
N ASN A 138 -36.02 5.63 -14.07
CA ASN A 138 -36.68 6.18 -15.26
C ASN A 138 -35.70 6.62 -16.36
N SER A 139 -34.45 6.92 -16.01
CA SER A 139 -33.44 7.36 -16.97
C SER A 139 -32.87 6.18 -17.79
N MET A 140 -32.86 4.94 -17.24
CA MET A 140 -32.48 3.69 -17.93
C MET A 140 -33.53 3.19 -18.97
N ALA A 141 -34.43 4.06 -19.44
CA ALA A 141 -35.57 3.66 -20.26
C ALA A 141 -35.18 3.24 -21.69
N ASP A 142 -34.25 3.94 -22.32
CA ASP A 142 -33.72 3.58 -23.63
C ASP A 142 -32.68 2.46 -23.56
N ASP A 143 -31.93 2.31 -22.45
CA ASP A 143 -31.13 1.12 -22.18
C ASP A 143 -31.98 -0.15 -22.15
N LEU A 144 -33.18 -0.11 -21.54
CA LEU A 144 -34.11 -1.24 -21.48
C LEU A 144 -34.60 -1.64 -22.89
N ASP A 145 -34.92 -0.65 -23.73
CA ASP A 145 -35.28 -0.92 -25.13
C ASP A 145 -34.09 -1.47 -25.92
N SER A 146 -32.87 -0.97 -25.68
CA SER A 146 -31.64 -1.55 -26.21
C SER A 146 -31.44 -3.01 -25.76
N LEU A 147 -31.65 -3.34 -24.48
CA LEU A 147 -31.53 -4.70 -23.97
C LEU A 147 -32.56 -5.64 -24.62
N LYS A 148 -33.83 -5.21 -24.73
CA LYS A 148 -34.89 -5.95 -25.44
C LYS A 148 -34.51 -6.23 -26.90
N ASN A 149 -33.92 -5.25 -27.58
CA ASN A 149 -33.40 -5.39 -28.95
C ASN A 149 -32.09 -6.20 -29.04
N MET A 150 -31.39 -6.41 -27.92
CA MET A 150 -30.14 -7.17 -27.84
C MET A 150 -30.33 -8.63 -27.42
N GLY A 151 -31.46 -9.05 -26.86
CA GLY A 151 -31.67 -10.41 -26.33
C GLY A 151 -31.25 -11.55 -27.30
N GLU A 152 -31.69 -11.52 -28.56
CA GLU A 152 -31.26 -12.50 -29.57
C GLU A 152 -29.75 -12.46 -29.90
N LYS A 153 -29.12 -11.29 -29.75
CA LYS A 153 -27.68 -11.09 -29.99
C LYS A 153 -26.88 -11.56 -28.78
N LEU A 154 -27.37 -11.32 -27.56
CA LEU A 154 -26.77 -11.76 -26.31
C LEU A 154 -26.56 -13.27 -26.31
N ALA A 155 -27.61 -14.05 -26.61
CA ALA A 155 -27.49 -15.51 -26.70
C ALA A 155 -26.39 -15.96 -27.69
N LYS A 156 -26.26 -15.29 -28.84
CA LYS A 156 -25.20 -15.57 -29.83
C LYS A 156 -23.81 -15.27 -29.27
N VAL A 157 -23.64 -14.15 -28.56
CA VAL A 157 -22.35 -13.79 -27.91
C VAL A 157 -21.99 -14.81 -26.84
N VAL A 158 -22.92 -15.16 -25.94
CA VAL A 158 -22.68 -16.14 -24.87
C VAL A 158 -22.35 -17.53 -25.45
N HIS A 159 -23.00 -17.96 -26.53
CA HIS A 159 -22.64 -19.18 -27.28
C HIS A 159 -21.18 -19.19 -27.81
N THR A 160 -20.59 -18.03 -28.15
CA THR A 160 -19.17 -18.00 -28.55
C THR A 160 -18.22 -18.26 -27.39
N LEU A 161 -18.64 -17.91 -26.17
CA LEU A 161 -17.82 -17.93 -24.95
C LEU A 161 -17.91 -19.25 -24.18
N SER A 162 -19.10 -19.88 -24.17
CA SER A 162 -19.36 -21.17 -23.56
C SER A 162 -20.36 -21.99 -24.38
N ASP A 163 -20.13 -23.30 -24.47
CA ASP A 163 -21.10 -24.24 -25.06
C ASP A 163 -22.13 -24.74 -24.03
N ASN A 164 -22.00 -24.36 -22.75
CA ASN A 164 -22.88 -24.77 -21.64
C ASN A 164 -23.16 -23.59 -20.70
N PHE A 165 -24.00 -22.67 -21.16
CA PHE A 165 -24.36 -21.48 -20.37
C PHE A 165 -25.78 -21.50 -19.83
N THR A 166 -26.02 -20.67 -18.82
CA THR A 166 -27.35 -20.22 -18.40
C THR A 166 -27.35 -18.70 -18.26
N ILE A 167 -28.42 -18.04 -18.68
CA ILE A 167 -28.63 -16.59 -18.56
C ILE A 167 -29.79 -16.35 -17.60
N GLY A 168 -29.68 -15.35 -16.72
CA GLY A 168 -30.72 -14.91 -15.80
C GLY A 168 -30.77 -13.38 -15.73
N PHE A 169 -31.85 -12.85 -15.15
CA PHE A 169 -32.14 -11.42 -15.12
C PHE A 169 -32.80 -11.01 -13.81
N GLY A 170 -32.30 -9.92 -13.23
CA GLY A 170 -32.94 -9.22 -12.13
C GLY A 170 -32.98 -7.72 -12.39
N LYS A 171 -33.97 -7.06 -11.80
CA LYS A 171 -34.16 -5.61 -11.86
C LYS A 171 -34.06 -5.00 -10.47
N PHE A 172 -33.52 -3.79 -10.37
CA PHE A 172 -33.47 -3.02 -9.12
C PHE A 172 -33.78 -1.54 -9.38
N VAL A 173 -34.27 -0.86 -8.36
CA VAL A 173 -34.27 0.60 -8.24
C VAL A 173 -33.77 0.92 -6.83
N ASP A 174 -34.67 1.23 -5.89
CA ASP A 174 -34.30 1.48 -4.50
C ASP A 174 -35.42 1.17 -3.49
N LYS A 175 -35.09 1.26 -2.20
CA LYS A 175 -35.97 1.01 -1.05
C LYS A 175 -37.26 1.81 -1.14
N VAL A 176 -38.40 1.16 -0.91
CA VAL A 176 -39.73 1.79 -1.04
C VAL A 176 -40.11 2.57 0.23
N ILE A 177 -39.35 3.62 0.54
CA ILE A 177 -39.47 4.46 1.73
C ILE A 177 -39.04 5.91 1.44
N GLU A 178 -39.49 6.87 2.23
CA GLU A 178 -38.98 8.26 2.19
C GLU A 178 -37.55 8.30 2.76
N PRO A 179 -36.59 9.04 2.15
CA PRO A 179 -36.72 9.94 1.01
C PRO A 179 -36.46 9.28 -0.36
N GLN A 180 -36.04 8.01 -0.40
CA GLN A 180 -35.72 7.30 -1.65
C GLN A 180 -36.89 7.24 -2.63
N THR A 181 -38.11 7.10 -2.13
CA THR A 181 -39.34 6.94 -2.91
C THR A 181 -40.38 8.00 -2.57
N ASP A 182 -41.06 8.52 -3.60
CA ASP A 182 -42.22 9.40 -3.44
C ASP A 182 -43.44 8.61 -2.94
N MET A 183 -43.69 8.70 -1.63
CA MET A 183 -44.73 7.92 -0.92
C MET A 183 -46.17 8.36 -1.20
N ARG A 184 -46.42 9.27 -2.15
CA ARG A 184 -47.79 9.66 -2.53
C ARG A 184 -48.53 8.50 -3.22
N PRO A 185 -49.81 8.22 -2.90
CA PRO A 185 -50.53 7.05 -3.44
C PRO A 185 -50.56 6.96 -4.97
N GLU A 186 -50.62 8.08 -5.67
CA GLU A 186 -50.55 8.14 -7.12
C GLU A 186 -49.16 7.75 -7.67
N LYS A 187 -48.08 8.12 -6.97
CA LYS A 187 -46.69 7.82 -7.34
C LYS A 187 -46.28 6.40 -6.96
N LEU A 188 -46.67 5.93 -5.78
CA LEU A 188 -46.52 4.52 -5.38
C LEU A 188 -47.24 3.54 -6.33
N LYS A 189 -48.33 3.98 -6.98
CA LYS A 189 -49.01 3.17 -7.99
C LYS A 189 -48.33 3.25 -9.36
N LYS A 190 -47.79 4.41 -9.72
CA LYS A 190 -47.21 4.69 -11.04
C LYS A 190 -46.31 5.95 -10.96
N PRO A 191 -44.99 5.82 -10.73
CA PRO A 191 -44.11 6.97 -10.56
C PRO A 191 -44.03 7.82 -11.82
N TRP A 192 -44.04 7.19 -13.00
CA TRP A 192 -43.95 7.82 -14.31
C TRP A 192 -45.03 7.30 -15.29
N PRO A 193 -45.37 8.04 -16.37
CA PRO A 193 -46.15 7.49 -17.47
C PRO A 193 -45.57 6.15 -17.94
N ASP A 194 -46.46 5.18 -18.12
CA ASP A 194 -46.21 3.76 -18.46
C ASP A 194 -45.16 2.95 -17.67
N SER A 195 -44.75 3.43 -16.50
CA SER A 195 -43.94 2.69 -15.51
C SER A 195 -44.72 1.75 -14.58
N ASP A 196 -43.98 0.85 -13.93
CA ASP A 196 -44.39 -0.03 -12.83
C ASP A 196 -44.23 0.65 -11.44
N PRO A 197 -44.93 0.19 -10.38
CA PRO A 197 -44.73 0.64 -8.99
C PRO A 197 -43.27 0.56 -8.51
N PRO A 198 -42.81 1.41 -7.57
CA PRO A 198 -41.47 1.35 -7.00
C PRO A 198 -41.15 0.01 -6.31
N PHE A 199 -39.88 -0.43 -6.40
CA PHE A 199 -39.36 -1.63 -5.75
C PHE A 199 -37.83 -1.54 -5.57
N SER A 200 -37.31 -2.21 -4.53
CA SER A 200 -35.86 -2.32 -4.31
C SER A 200 -35.21 -3.34 -5.25
N PHE A 201 -35.53 -4.63 -5.11
CA PHE A 201 -34.98 -5.71 -5.97
C PHE A 201 -36.03 -6.76 -6.30
N GLN A 202 -35.98 -7.27 -7.53
CA GLN A 202 -36.73 -8.45 -7.98
C GLN A 202 -35.87 -9.33 -8.91
N ASN A 203 -35.82 -10.63 -8.63
CA ASN A 203 -35.36 -11.64 -9.59
C ASN A 203 -36.52 -11.93 -10.55
N VAL A 204 -36.28 -11.76 -11.86
CA VAL A 204 -37.32 -11.91 -12.89
C VAL A 204 -37.13 -13.22 -13.64
N ILE A 205 -35.87 -13.51 -14.01
CA ILE A 205 -35.51 -14.68 -14.81
C ILE A 205 -34.43 -15.45 -14.06
N LYS A 206 -34.84 -16.52 -13.39
CA LYS A 206 -33.94 -17.56 -12.88
C LYS A 206 -33.03 -18.09 -14.01
N LEU A 207 -31.77 -18.37 -13.67
CA LEU A 207 -30.75 -18.86 -14.61
C LEU A 207 -31.27 -20.05 -15.46
N THR A 208 -31.42 -19.80 -16.75
CA THR A 208 -32.01 -20.72 -17.74
C THR A 208 -31.14 -20.84 -18.98
N ASN A 209 -31.22 -21.97 -19.69
CA ASN A 209 -30.59 -22.16 -21.00
C ASN A 209 -31.54 -21.86 -22.18
N ASP A 210 -32.80 -21.51 -21.91
CA ASP A 210 -33.76 -21.12 -22.94
C ASP A 210 -33.66 -19.61 -23.23
N ALA A 211 -32.88 -19.28 -24.26
CA ALA A 211 -32.72 -17.92 -24.75
C ALA A 211 -34.01 -17.31 -25.35
N LYS A 212 -34.97 -18.13 -25.78
CA LYS A 212 -36.26 -17.63 -26.27
C LYS A 212 -37.14 -17.20 -25.11
N PHE A 213 -37.26 -18.05 -24.08
CA PHE A 213 -37.94 -17.69 -22.84
C PHE A 213 -37.34 -16.42 -22.22
N PHE A 214 -36.01 -16.31 -22.16
CA PHE A 214 -35.33 -15.10 -21.68
C PHE A 214 -35.74 -13.84 -22.45
N ASN A 215 -35.81 -13.90 -23.79
CA ASN A 215 -36.20 -12.77 -24.62
C ASN A 215 -37.70 -12.43 -24.51
N ASP A 216 -38.55 -13.46 -24.48
CA ASP A 216 -40.01 -13.31 -24.40
C ASP A 216 -40.41 -12.63 -23.08
N GLU A 217 -39.80 -13.03 -21.95
CA GLU A 217 -40.05 -12.43 -20.63
C GLU A 217 -39.56 -10.97 -20.58
N LEU A 218 -38.36 -10.68 -21.10
CA LEU A 218 -37.81 -9.31 -21.17
C LEU A 218 -38.69 -8.34 -21.99
N GLN A 219 -39.50 -8.79 -22.95
CA GLN A 219 -40.40 -7.89 -23.67
C GLN A 219 -41.51 -7.31 -22.77
N GLY A 220 -41.91 -8.02 -21.70
CA GLY A 220 -42.95 -7.58 -20.78
C GLY A 220 -42.52 -6.47 -19.83
N GLU A 221 -41.21 -6.34 -19.61
CA GLU A 221 -40.60 -5.49 -18.58
C GLU A 221 -40.72 -3.99 -18.85
N ARG A 222 -40.82 -3.21 -17.77
CA ARG A 222 -41.02 -1.75 -17.78
C ARG A 222 -40.17 -1.08 -16.70
N ILE A 223 -39.73 0.14 -16.96
CA ILE A 223 -39.10 1.00 -15.95
C ILE A 223 -40.03 1.25 -14.75
N SER A 224 -39.42 1.67 -13.64
CA SER A 224 -40.09 2.20 -12.45
C SER A 224 -39.47 3.57 -12.10
N GLY A 225 -39.30 3.90 -10.82
CA GLY A 225 -38.59 5.11 -10.40
C GLY A 225 -38.59 5.37 -8.90
N ASN A 226 -37.47 5.91 -8.45
CA ASN A 226 -37.14 6.53 -7.18
C ASN A 226 -37.27 8.08 -7.26
N LEU A 227 -36.78 8.78 -6.24
CA LEU A 227 -36.86 10.24 -6.08
C LEU A 227 -35.48 10.92 -5.94
N ASP A 228 -34.53 10.26 -5.30
CA ASP A 228 -33.13 10.66 -5.23
C ASP A 228 -32.32 10.11 -6.42
N ALA A 229 -30.98 10.22 -6.36
CA ALA A 229 -30.10 9.86 -7.46
C ALA A 229 -29.31 8.55 -7.24
N PRO A 230 -28.74 8.26 -6.05
CA PRO A 230 -28.08 6.97 -5.83
C PRO A 230 -29.11 5.84 -5.78
N GLU A 231 -28.74 4.65 -6.23
CA GLU A 231 -29.65 3.50 -6.34
C GLU A 231 -29.35 2.41 -5.30
N GLY A 232 -30.36 1.58 -5.01
CA GLY A 232 -30.29 0.47 -4.07
C GLY A 232 -29.61 -0.80 -4.60
N GLY A 233 -28.84 -0.71 -5.69
CA GLY A 233 -28.28 -1.87 -6.39
C GLY A 233 -27.37 -2.77 -5.55
N PHE A 234 -26.85 -2.30 -4.41
CA PHE A 234 -26.08 -3.11 -3.47
C PHE A 234 -26.92 -4.17 -2.73
N ASP A 235 -28.18 -3.87 -2.38
CA ASP A 235 -29.12 -4.89 -1.86
C ASP A 235 -29.34 -5.98 -2.92
N ALA A 236 -29.50 -5.56 -4.18
CA ALA A 236 -29.74 -6.44 -5.30
C ALA A 236 -28.54 -7.36 -5.62
N ILE A 237 -27.30 -6.83 -5.58
CA ILE A 237 -26.07 -7.64 -5.70
C ILE A 237 -25.99 -8.68 -4.56
N LEU A 238 -26.33 -8.29 -3.33
CA LEU A 238 -26.30 -9.19 -2.19
C LEU A 238 -27.33 -10.32 -2.34
N GLN A 239 -28.61 -9.97 -2.58
CA GLN A 239 -29.69 -10.95 -2.71
C GLN A 239 -29.42 -11.90 -3.90
N ALA A 240 -28.94 -11.38 -5.03
CA ALA A 240 -28.52 -12.19 -6.18
C ALA A 240 -27.36 -13.15 -5.83
N ALA A 241 -26.53 -12.84 -4.83
CA ALA A 241 -25.48 -13.73 -4.38
C ALA A 241 -25.98 -14.80 -3.39
N VAL A 242 -26.75 -14.41 -2.36
CA VAL A 242 -27.13 -15.30 -1.26
C VAL A 242 -28.30 -16.23 -1.60
N CYS A 243 -29.23 -15.80 -2.45
CA CYS A 243 -30.43 -16.56 -2.86
C CYS A 243 -30.12 -17.60 -3.95
N LYS A 244 -29.22 -18.55 -3.66
CA LYS A 244 -28.72 -19.53 -4.64
C LYS A 244 -29.81 -20.30 -5.36
N ASP A 245 -30.86 -20.72 -4.66
CA ASP A 245 -31.90 -21.59 -5.21
C ASP A 245 -32.90 -20.82 -6.08
N GLN A 246 -33.21 -19.58 -5.73
CA GLN A 246 -34.03 -18.65 -6.53
C GLN A 246 -33.31 -18.25 -7.81
N ILE A 247 -32.06 -17.81 -7.70
CA ILE A 247 -31.25 -17.31 -8.81
C ILE A 247 -30.77 -18.46 -9.72
N GLY A 248 -30.43 -19.62 -9.15
CA GLY A 248 -30.09 -20.85 -9.88
C GLY A 248 -28.59 -21.08 -10.17
N TRP A 249 -27.68 -20.52 -9.37
CA TRP A 249 -26.23 -20.67 -9.55
C TRP A 249 -25.76 -22.14 -9.49
N ARG A 250 -24.94 -22.59 -10.46
CA ARG A 250 -24.51 -23.98 -10.60
C ARG A 250 -23.10 -24.21 -10.03
N ASP A 251 -22.97 -25.12 -9.06
CA ASP A 251 -21.69 -25.40 -8.34
C ASP A 251 -20.42 -25.64 -9.21
N HIS A 252 -20.56 -25.96 -10.50
CA HIS A 252 -19.44 -26.27 -11.41
C HIS A 252 -19.36 -25.35 -12.64
N SER A 253 -19.95 -24.16 -12.58
CA SER A 253 -19.80 -23.08 -13.57
C SER A 253 -18.89 -21.95 -13.08
N THR A 254 -18.61 -21.00 -13.96
CA THR A 254 -18.11 -19.66 -13.58
C THR A 254 -19.33 -18.74 -13.42
N HIS A 255 -19.50 -18.14 -12.25
CA HIS A 255 -20.62 -17.23 -11.95
C HIS A 255 -20.25 -15.77 -12.27
N LEU A 256 -20.92 -15.16 -13.24
CA LEU A 256 -20.68 -13.79 -13.66
C LEU A 256 -21.95 -12.95 -13.47
N LEU A 257 -21.84 -11.86 -12.71
CA LEU A 257 -22.93 -10.93 -12.43
C LEU A 257 -22.63 -9.62 -13.16
N VAL A 258 -23.39 -9.30 -14.20
CA VAL A 258 -23.28 -8.03 -14.92
C VAL A 258 -24.19 -7.02 -14.24
N PHE A 259 -23.61 -5.99 -13.64
CA PHE A 259 -24.32 -4.92 -12.97
C PHE A 259 -24.38 -3.70 -13.90
N SER A 260 -25.58 -3.27 -14.29
CA SER A 260 -25.82 -2.22 -15.28
C SER A 260 -26.57 -1.05 -14.66
N THR A 261 -26.00 0.15 -14.67
CA THR A 261 -26.60 1.39 -14.15
C THR A 261 -25.85 2.61 -14.71
N GLU A 262 -26.53 3.75 -14.76
CA GLU A 262 -25.92 5.04 -15.06
C GLU A 262 -25.55 5.86 -13.80
N SER A 263 -25.99 5.42 -12.61
CA SER A 263 -25.95 6.21 -11.39
C SER A 263 -25.02 5.69 -10.29
N ALA A 264 -24.90 6.45 -9.21
CA ALA A 264 -24.22 6.08 -7.97
C ALA A 264 -25.02 5.02 -7.19
N PHE A 265 -24.43 4.50 -6.11
CA PHE A 265 -25.02 3.45 -5.28
C PHE A 265 -25.12 3.88 -3.82
N HIS A 266 -26.16 3.43 -3.14
CA HIS A 266 -26.26 3.47 -1.68
C HIS A 266 -25.47 2.33 -1.01
N TYR A 267 -24.95 2.59 0.20
CA TYR A 267 -24.17 1.63 0.98
C TYR A 267 -24.47 1.74 2.49
N GLU A 268 -23.90 0.81 3.29
CA GLU A 268 -24.12 0.76 4.75
C GLU A 268 -24.02 2.15 5.41
N THR A 269 -24.99 2.44 6.28
CA THR A 269 -25.33 3.72 6.92
C THR A 269 -26.17 4.71 6.12
N ASP A 270 -26.40 4.54 4.82
CA ASP A 270 -27.28 5.45 4.08
C ASP A 270 -28.76 5.31 4.50
N GLY A 271 -29.24 4.11 4.82
CA GLY A 271 -30.60 3.92 5.38
C GLY A 271 -30.77 4.52 6.79
N MET A 272 -29.65 4.80 7.48
CA MET A 272 -29.61 5.50 8.76
C MET A 272 -29.42 7.02 8.59
N ASN A 273 -28.68 7.46 7.57
CA ASN A 273 -28.29 8.84 7.34
C ASN A 273 -29.40 9.61 6.60
N VAL A 274 -30.18 10.35 7.39
CA VAL A 274 -31.10 11.40 6.92
C VAL A 274 -32.36 10.85 6.21
N LEU A 275 -33.37 10.58 7.05
CA LEU A 275 -34.82 10.47 6.81
C LEU A 275 -35.45 9.04 6.78
N SER A 276 -34.80 8.00 6.26
CA SER A 276 -35.44 6.66 6.14
C SER A 276 -35.61 5.89 7.45
N GLY A 277 -34.74 6.13 8.44
CA GLY A 277 -34.86 5.56 9.79
C GLY A 277 -34.57 4.06 9.90
N ILE A 278 -33.89 3.46 8.93
CA ILE A 278 -33.54 2.03 8.92
C ILE A 278 -32.25 1.82 9.72
N LEU A 279 -32.40 1.27 10.94
CA LEU A 279 -31.29 1.11 11.90
C LEU A 279 -30.71 -0.31 11.99
N LYS A 280 -31.44 -1.32 11.50
CA LYS A 280 -31.00 -2.72 11.52
C LYS A 280 -30.03 -2.92 10.36
N ARG A 281 -28.78 -3.29 10.66
CA ARG A 281 -27.81 -3.71 9.62
C ARG A 281 -28.33 -4.90 8.84
N ASN A 282 -27.88 -5.01 7.59
CA ASN A 282 -28.10 -6.18 6.76
C ASN A 282 -27.62 -7.47 7.47
N ASP A 283 -28.43 -8.52 7.47
CA ASP A 283 -28.13 -9.82 8.10
C ASP A 283 -27.43 -10.82 7.16
N GLU A 284 -27.23 -10.45 5.89
CA GLU A 284 -26.55 -11.23 4.86
C GLU A 284 -27.26 -12.54 4.48
N LEU A 285 -28.57 -12.63 4.74
CA LEU A 285 -29.42 -13.78 4.38
C LEU A 285 -30.30 -13.50 3.15
N CYS A 286 -30.86 -14.57 2.59
CA CYS A 286 -31.80 -14.50 1.48
C CYS A 286 -33.22 -14.16 1.96
N HIS A 287 -33.81 -13.11 1.40
CA HIS A 287 -35.16 -12.62 1.75
C HIS A 287 -35.99 -12.32 0.48
N LEU A 288 -36.04 -13.28 -0.44
CA LEU A 288 -36.95 -13.26 -1.59
C LEU A 288 -38.25 -14.02 -1.27
N ASP A 289 -39.39 -13.44 -1.63
CA ASP A 289 -40.70 -14.06 -1.47
C ASP A 289 -41.04 -15.10 -2.57
N GLU A 290 -42.27 -15.61 -2.56
CA GLU A 290 -42.78 -16.55 -3.57
C GLU A 290 -42.91 -15.93 -4.98
N ASN A 291 -42.74 -14.60 -5.12
CA ASN A 291 -42.74 -13.85 -6.38
C ASN A 291 -41.34 -13.31 -6.72
N ASP A 292 -40.30 -13.85 -6.08
CA ASP A 292 -38.89 -13.49 -6.27
C ASP A 292 -38.57 -12.00 -5.99
N LYS A 293 -39.38 -11.34 -5.14
CA LYS A 293 -39.19 -9.93 -4.70
C LYS A 293 -38.52 -9.86 -3.32
N TYR A 294 -37.61 -8.92 -3.14
CA TYR A 294 -36.96 -8.64 -1.85
C TYR A 294 -37.92 -8.03 -0.83
N THR A 295 -37.98 -8.60 0.37
CA THR A 295 -38.99 -8.23 1.40
C THR A 295 -38.45 -7.44 2.60
N GLU A 296 -37.13 -7.38 2.79
CA GLU A 296 -36.50 -6.70 3.93
C GLU A 296 -35.95 -5.31 3.55
N ASP A 297 -36.31 -4.77 2.40
CA ASP A 297 -35.81 -3.49 1.87
C ASP A 297 -36.05 -2.31 2.82
N ILE A 298 -37.24 -2.23 3.42
CA ILE A 298 -37.62 -1.22 4.44
C ILE A 298 -37.27 -1.63 5.89
N HIS A 299 -36.60 -2.77 6.08
CA HIS A 299 -36.30 -3.33 7.39
C HIS A 299 -34.81 -3.49 7.66
N GLN A 300 -33.97 -3.55 6.62
CA GLN A 300 -32.53 -3.71 6.71
C GLN A 300 -31.79 -2.65 5.89
N ASP A 301 -30.72 -2.10 6.46
CA ASP A 301 -29.85 -1.15 5.79
C ASP A 301 -29.11 -1.81 4.60
N TYR A 302 -28.58 -0.98 3.69
CA TYR A 302 -27.79 -1.47 2.56
C TYR A 302 -26.53 -2.21 3.04
N PRO A 303 -26.04 -3.21 2.29
CA PRO A 303 -24.85 -3.94 2.70
C PRO A 303 -23.58 -3.11 2.56
N SER A 304 -22.58 -3.43 3.38
CA SER A 304 -21.26 -2.80 3.32
C SER A 304 -20.44 -3.30 2.12
N ILE A 305 -19.53 -2.47 1.59
CA ILE A 305 -18.57 -2.90 0.57
C ILE A 305 -17.76 -4.14 1.03
N PRO A 306 -17.22 -4.21 2.27
CA PRO A 306 -16.61 -5.43 2.81
C PRO A 306 -17.51 -6.67 2.81
N THR A 307 -18.81 -6.51 3.12
CA THR A 307 -19.81 -7.60 3.04
C THR A 307 -19.91 -8.12 1.62
N LEU A 308 -20.08 -7.26 0.61
CA LEU A 308 -20.17 -7.67 -0.79
C LEU A 308 -18.91 -8.40 -1.27
N ILE A 309 -17.71 -7.91 -0.91
CA ILE A 309 -16.42 -8.54 -1.28
C ILE A 309 -16.27 -9.94 -0.68
N ARG A 310 -16.77 -10.16 0.54
CA ARG A 310 -16.80 -11.47 1.18
C ARG A 310 -17.85 -12.36 0.54
N VAL A 311 -19.11 -11.94 0.47
CA VAL A 311 -20.23 -12.78 0.00
C VAL A 311 -20.04 -13.18 -1.48
N LEU A 312 -19.74 -12.24 -2.37
CA LEU A 312 -19.41 -12.56 -3.78
C LEU A 312 -18.17 -13.45 -3.86
N GLY A 313 -17.18 -13.19 -3.01
CA GLY A 313 -15.98 -14.02 -2.85
C GLY A 313 -16.30 -15.46 -2.43
N ASP A 314 -17.19 -15.67 -1.48
CA ASP A 314 -17.56 -16.98 -0.92
C ASP A 314 -18.42 -17.79 -1.91
N HIS A 315 -19.31 -17.10 -2.62
CA HIS A 315 -20.19 -17.67 -3.65
C HIS A 315 -19.51 -17.80 -5.03
N ASN A 316 -18.25 -17.35 -5.15
CA ASN A 316 -17.44 -17.34 -6.38
C ASN A 316 -18.07 -16.54 -7.53
N ILE A 317 -18.79 -15.46 -7.21
CA ILE A 317 -19.46 -14.57 -8.16
C ILE A 317 -18.52 -13.41 -8.50
N ILE A 318 -18.42 -13.09 -9.79
CA ILE A 318 -17.53 -12.06 -10.31
C ILE A 318 -18.39 -10.93 -10.87
N PRO A 319 -18.37 -9.74 -10.25
CA PRO A 319 -19.14 -8.61 -10.77
C PRO A 319 -18.44 -7.99 -11.99
N VAL A 320 -19.25 -7.59 -12.97
CA VAL A 320 -18.86 -6.80 -14.14
C VAL A 320 -19.71 -5.54 -14.11
N PHE A 321 -19.12 -4.40 -13.78
CA PHE A 321 -19.82 -3.12 -13.71
C PHE A 321 -19.85 -2.49 -15.10
N ALA A 322 -21.01 -2.54 -15.76
CA ALA A 322 -21.28 -1.86 -17.02
C ALA A 322 -21.95 -0.52 -16.68
N VAL A 323 -21.20 0.58 -16.77
CA VAL A 323 -21.65 1.87 -16.22
C VAL A 323 -21.38 3.03 -17.16
N THR A 324 -22.30 3.98 -17.22
CA THR A 324 -22.17 5.16 -18.08
C THR A 324 -21.09 6.12 -17.56
N ASN A 325 -20.72 7.09 -18.39
CA ASN A 325 -19.62 8.02 -18.12
C ASN A 325 -19.83 8.87 -16.84
N HIS A 326 -21.08 9.15 -16.46
CA HIS A 326 -21.40 10.01 -15.32
C HIS A 326 -20.97 9.41 -13.98
N SER A 327 -21.11 8.09 -13.81
CA SER A 327 -20.80 7.39 -12.56
C SER A 327 -19.58 6.47 -12.65
N TYR A 328 -18.96 6.34 -13.83
CA TYR A 328 -17.80 5.46 -14.08
C TYR A 328 -16.68 5.56 -13.02
N THR A 329 -16.35 6.76 -12.55
CA THR A 329 -15.28 6.99 -11.56
C THR A 329 -15.55 6.34 -10.21
N TYR A 330 -16.81 6.30 -9.75
CA TYR A 330 -17.19 5.63 -8.51
C TYR A 330 -16.94 4.12 -8.60
N TYR A 331 -17.28 3.50 -9.75
CA TYR A 331 -17.06 2.08 -9.98
C TYR A 331 -15.60 1.73 -10.28
N GLU A 332 -14.81 2.64 -10.86
CA GLU A 332 -13.36 2.47 -11.00
C GLU A 332 -12.64 2.44 -9.64
N GLU A 333 -13.05 3.28 -8.69
CA GLU A 333 -12.58 3.21 -7.30
C GLU A 333 -13.09 1.92 -6.62
N LEU A 334 -14.37 1.57 -6.78
CA LEU A 334 -14.96 0.33 -6.24
C LEU A 334 -14.22 -0.93 -6.74
N LYS A 335 -13.81 -0.96 -8.02
CA LYS A 335 -13.04 -2.03 -8.65
C LYS A 335 -11.74 -2.33 -7.90
N ARG A 336 -11.11 -1.35 -7.23
CA ARG A 336 -9.86 -1.58 -6.48
C ARG A 336 -10.03 -2.57 -5.33
N TYR A 337 -11.25 -2.68 -4.79
CA TYR A 337 -11.59 -3.69 -3.79
C TYR A 337 -12.03 -5.03 -4.41
N PHE A 338 -12.48 -5.02 -5.67
CA PHE A 338 -12.88 -6.20 -6.43
C PHE A 338 -11.80 -6.67 -7.43
N PRO A 339 -10.95 -7.63 -7.04
CA PRO A 339 -9.67 -7.99 -7.68
C PRO A 339 -9.70 -8.47 -9.13
N ILE A 340 -10.86 -8.98 -9.56
CA ILE A 340 -11.12 -9.57 -10.87
C ILE A 340 -12.43 -9.06 -11.44
N ALA A 341 -13.04 -8.05 -10.80
CA ALA A 341 -14.11 -7.34 -11.45
C ALA A 341 -13.56 -6.62 -12.66
N GLU A 342 -14.42 -6.42 -13.66
CA GLU A 342 -14.17 -5.47 -14.71
C GLU A 342 -15.17 -4.34 -14.61
N VAL A 343 -14.73 -3.16 -15.02
CA VAL A 343 -15.57 -1.98 -15.21
C VAL A 343 -15.47 -1.68 -16.69
N GLY A 344 -16.62 -1.50 -17.34
CA GLY A 344 -16.70 -1.14 -18.75
C GLY A 344 -17.56 0.09 -18.92
N LEU A 345 -17.08 1.02 -19.74
CA LEU A 345 -17.81 2.22 -20.09
C LEU A 345 -18.97 1.86 -21.02
N LEU A 346 -20.18 2.00 -20.52
CA LEU A 346 -21.43 1.86 -21.25
C LEU A 346 -21.69 3.14 -22.06
N SER A 347 -22.21 3.01 -23.28
CA SER A 347 -22.80 4.15 -23.98
C SER A 347 -24.10 4.58 -23.30
N GLU A 348 -24.53 5.83 -23.50
CA GLU A 348 -25.78 6.37 -22.93
C GLU A 348 -27.02 5.56 -23.32
N ASP A 349 -26.96 4.78 -24.41
CA ASP A 349 -28.04 3.94 -24.92
C ASP A 349 -27.83 2.42 -24.71
N SER A 350 -26.83 2.02 -23.91
CA SER A 350 -26.35 0.62 -23.78
C SER A 350 -25.99 -0.13 -25.07
N SER A 351 -25.93 0.50 -26.24
CA SER A 351 -25.69 -0.20 -27.52
C SER A 351 -24.36 -0.96 -27.60
N ASN A 352 -23.37 -0.58 -26.78
CA ASN A 352 -22.07 -1.26 -26.69
C ASN A 352 -22.00 -2.39 -25.62
N MET A 353 -23.09 -2.67 -24.87
CA MET A 353 -23.10 -3.62 -23.74
C MET A 353 -22.50 -4.99 -24.09
N LEU A 354 -22.83 -5.55 -25.26
CA LEU A 354 -22.31 -6.84 -25.72
C LEU A 354 -20.78 -6.86 -25.92
N GLN A 355 -20.20 -5.73 -26.35
CA GLN A 355 -18.76 -5.58 -26.51
C GLN A 355 -18.07 -5.41 -25.15
N VAL A 356 -18.68 -4.64 -24.25
CA VAL A 356 -18.23 -4.51 -22.85
C VAL A 356 -18.17 -5.90 -22.18
N MET A 357 -19.23 -6.68 -22.33
CA MET A 357 -19.33 -8.05 -21.81
C MET A 357 -18.26 -8.98 -22.41
N ASP A 358 -18.14 -9.07 -23.74
CA ASP A 358 -17.12 -9.90 -24.41
C ASP A 358 -15.69 -9.55 -23.96
N THR A 359 -15.39 -8.24 -23.82
CA THR A 359 -14.10 -7.76 -23.33
C THR A 359 -13.86 -8.14 -21.87
N ALA A 360 -14.86 -7.91 -21.00
CA ALA A 360 -14.81 -8.28 -19.60
C ALA A 360 -14.58 -9.80 -19.43
N PHE A 361 -15.30 -10.63 -20.17
CA PHE A 361 -15.15 -12.09 -20.14
C PHE A 361 -13.74 -12.55 -20.55
N LYS A 362 -13.14 -11.96 -21.59
CA LYS A 362 -11.75 -12.28 -21.99
C LYS A 362 -10.73 -11.86 -20.94
N ASN A 363 -10.93 -10.71 -20.29
CA ASN A 363 -10.06 -10.23 -19.22
C ASN A 363 -10.18 -11.10 -17.97
N ILE A 364 -11.41 -11.39 -17.51
CA ILE A 364 -11.67 -12.26 -16.35
C ILE A 364 -11.08 -13.65 -16.52
N ARG A 365 -11.13 -14.22 -17.74
CA ARG A 365 -10.61 -15.58 -18.00
C ARG A 365 -9.11 -15.67 -18.22
N SER A 366 -8.44 -14.54 -18.51
CA SER A 366 -6.97 -14.47 -18.61
C SER A 366 -6.30 -14.03 -17.30
N LYS A 367 -7.08 -13.46 -16.37
CA LYS A 367 -6.67 -13.20 -14.99
C LYS A 367 -7.01 -14.39 -14.10
N MET A 368 -6.18 -14.63 -13.12
CA MET A 368 -6.49 -15.52 -12.02
C MET A 368 -6.08 -14.84 -10.71
N SER A 369 -6.88 -15.06 -9.68
CA SER A 369 -6.70 -14.44 -8.38
C SER A 369 -6.86 -15.54 -7.35
N ILE A 370 -5.97 -15.65 -6.38
CA ILE A 370 -5.89 -16.80 -5.48
C ILE A 370 -6.07 -16.30 -4.04
N ARG A 371 -7.09 -16.80 -3.34
CA ARG A 371 -7.34 -16.51 -1.92
C ARG A 371 -7.19 -17.77 -1.09
N ALA A 372 -6.57 -17.65 0.09
CA ALA A 372 -6.74 -18.59 1.18
C ALA A 372 -7.94 -18.15 2.04
N ALA A 373 -9.10 -18.78 1.86
CA ALA A 373 -10.27 -18.60 2.72
C ALA A 373 -10.10 -19.40 4.03
N ASN A 374 -10.78 -18.96 5.11
CA ASN A 374 -10.79 -19.64 6.42
C ASN A 374 -9.38 -19.88 7.02
N LYS A 375 -8.48 -18.90 6.84
CA LYS A 375 -7.10 -18.93 7.34
C LYS A 375 -7.07 -18.65 8.85
N PRO A 376 -6.55 -19.56 9.71
CA PRO A 376 -6.36 -19.29 11.14
C PRO A 376 -5.35 -18.16 11.37
N LYS A 377 -5.47 -17.40 12.47
CA LYS A 377 -4.60 -16.24 12.74
C LYS A 377 -3.11 -16.60 12.84
N ALA A 378 -2.77 -17.82 13.27
CA ALA A 378 -1.38 -18.27 13.38
C ALA A 378 -0.61 -18.38 12.05
N PHE A 379 -1.26 -18.17 10.88
CA PHE A 379 -0.65 -18.37 9.58
C PHE A 379 -0.70 -17.14 8.67
N GLU A 380 0.41 -16.89 7.97
CA GLU A 380 0.53 -16.07 6.76
C GLU A 380 0.54 -16.98 5.52
N THR A 381 0.00 -16.48 4.40
CA THR A 381 -0.03 -17.20 3.11
C THR A 381 0.33 -16.26 1.98
N GLU A 382 1.36 -16.60 1.22
CA GLU A 382 1.78 -15.90 0.00
C GLU A 382 1.67 -16.82 -1.20
N PHE A 383 1.40 -16.24 -2.38
CA PHE A 383 1.37 -16.98 -3.64
C PHE A 383 2.46 -16.43 -4.56
N LEU A 384 3.28 -17.33 -5.07
CA LEU A 384 4.41 -17.03 -5.93
C LEU A 384 4.21 -17.68 -7.30
N ASP A 385 4.81 -17.07 -8.33
CA ASP A 385 4.96 -17.72 -9.63
C ASP A 385 6.08 -18.78 -9.63
N THR A 386 6.36 -19.34 -10.81
CA THR A 386 7.43 -20.32 -11.00
C THR A 386 8.83 -19.75 -10.70
N ASP A 387 8.98 -18.44 -10.75
CA ASP A 387 10.24 -17.71 -10.63
C ASP A 387 10.47 -17.21 -9.18
N ASN A 388 9.61 -17.62 -8.24
CA ASN A 388 9.57 -17.20 -6.84
C ASN A 388 9.28 -15.70 -6.63
N VAL A 389 8.60 -15.05 -7.58
CA VAL A 389 8.09 -13.68 -7.38
C VAL A 389 6.72 -13.77 -6.71
N VAL A 390 6.58 -13.17 -5.52
CA VAL A 390 5.27 -13.01 -4.87
C VAL A 390 4.37 -12.18 -5.79
N LYS A 391 3.23 -12.74 -6.18
CA LYS A 391 2.23 -12.02 -6.98
C LYS A 391 1.16 -11.46 -6.07
N GLN A 392 0.80 -10.21 -6.32
CA GLN A 392 -0.36 -9.61 -5.69
C GLN A 392 -1.65 -10.16 -6.30
N TYR A 393 -2.73 -9.87 -5.58
CA TYR A 393 -4.02 -10.46 -5.79
C TYR A 393 -4.64 -9.99 -7.13
N GLY A 394 -4.72 -10.88 -8.11
CA GLY A 394 -5.21 -10.61 -9.48
C GLY A 394 -4.13 -10.58 -10.55
N GLU A 395 -2.84 -10.63 -10.17
CA GLU A 395 -1.70 -10.53 -11.10
C GLU A 395 -1.32 -11.85 -11.80
N PHE A 396 -1.86 -12.99 -11.38
CA PHE A 396 -1.54 -14.28 -12.01
C PHE A 396 -2.16 -14.33 -13.42
N LYS A 397 -1.33 -14.10 -14.44
CA LYS A 397 -1.68 -14.35 -15.83
C LYS A 397 -1.89 -15.85 -16.04
N PHE A 398 -3.09 -16.21 -16.48
CA PHE A 398 -3.51 -17.58 -16.70
C PHE A 398 -3.93 -17.80 -18.16
N ASN A 399 -3.59 -18.95 -18.71
CA ASN A 399 -3.91 -19.32 -20.09
C ASN A 399 -4.90 -20.50 -20.08
N PRO A 400 -6.22 -20.27 -20.31
CA PRO A 400 -7.21 -21.33 -20.43
C PRO A 400 -6.81 -22.42 -21.42
N GLY A 401 -7.12 -23.68 -21.07
CA GLY A 401 -6.69 -24.87 -21.80
C GLY A 401 -5.29 -25.37 -21.48
N LYS A 402 -4.51 -24.66 -20.66
CA LYS A 402 -3.20 -25.12 -20.14
C LYS A 402 -3.24 -25.28 -18.63
N ILE A 403 -2.35 -26.13 -18.11
CA ILE A 403 -2.11 -26.24 -16.66
C ILE A 403 -1.26 -25.04 -16.24
N GLY A 404 -1.82 -24.18 -15.38
CA GLY A 404 -1.09 -23.16 -14.66
C GLY A 404 -0.37 -23.79 -13.46
N LYS A 405 0.79 -23.25 -13.11
CA LYS A 405 1.56 -23.64 -11.92
C LYS A 405 1.84 -22.41 -11.07
N LEU A 406 1.68 -22.56 -9.77
CA LEU A 406 2.00 -21.56 -8.77
C LEU A 406 2.64 -22.24 -7.56
N ARG A 407 3.29 -21.46 -6.70
CA ARG A 407 3.83 -21.93 -5.43
C ARG A 407 3.14 -21.20 -4.30
N MET A 408 2.51 -21.93 -3.40
CA MET A 408 1.97 -21.39 -2.15
C MET A 408 3.07 -21.45 -1.09
N ARG A 409 3.42 -20.33 -0.46
CA ARG A 409 4.19 -20.28 0.78
C ARG A 409 3.23 -20.08 1.94
N VAL A 410 3.34 -20.92 2.97
CA VAL A 410 2.62 -20.80 4.24
C VAL A 410 3.65 -20.58 5.33
N LYS A 411 3.45 -19.59 6.19
CA LYS A 411 4.37 -19.22 7.26
C LYS A 411 3.62 -19.17 8.59
N ALA A 412 4.14 -19.85 9.60
CA ALA A 412 3.61 -19.82 10.95
C ALA A 412 4.17 -18.60 11.72
N HIS A 413 3.34 -17.90 12.47
CA HIS A 413 3.82 -16.90 13.43
C HIS A 413 4.52 -17.55 14.63
N ARG A 414 5.40 -16.80 15.30
CA ARG A 414 5.98 -17.19 16.61
C ARG A 414 5.14 -16.67 17.78
N MET A 415 4.55 -15.49 17.60
CA MET A 415 3.75 -14.78 18.58
C MET A 415 2.40 -14.40 17.98
N LEU A 416 1.34 -14.40 18.78
CA LEU A 416 0.03 -13.82 18.48
C LEU A 416 -0.34 -12.89 19.63
N ASP A 417 -0.73 -11.66 19.32
CA ASP A 417 -1.13 -10.64 20.30
C ASP A 417 -0.16 -10.55 21.50
N ASP A 418 1.14 -10.41 21.19
CA ASP A 418 2.30 -10.38 22.10
C ASP A 418 2.52 -11.63 22.99
N ASN A 419 1.76 -12.71 22.80
CA ASN A 419 1.92 -13.99 23.51
C ASN A 419 2.51 -15.09 22.59
N PRO A 420 3.20 -16.11 23.13
CA PRO A 420 3.67 -17.24 22.32
C PRO A 420 2.50 -17.95 21.63
N VAL A 421 2.66 -18.28 20.35
CA VAL A 421 1.59 -18.92 19.54
C VAL A 421 1.10 -20.27 20.13
N CYS A 422 1.93 -20.91 20.95
CA CYS A 422 1.60 -22.17 21.62
C CYS A 422 0.69 -22.02 22.85
N ASP A 423 0.49 -20.79 23.34
CA ASP A 423 -0.43 -20.47 24.44
C ASP A 423 -1.80 -19.97 23.92
N SER A 424 -1.98 -19.91 22.58
CA SER A 424 -3.19 -19.41 21.92
C SER A 424 -4.26 -20.50 21.70
N ASP A 425 -5.52 -20.08 21.49
CA ASP A 425 -6.65 -20.98 21.29
C ASP A 425 -6.51 -21.89 20.06
N GLN A 426 -7.15 -23.07 20.13
CA GLN A 426 -7.09 -24.07 19.07
C GLN A 426 -7.68 -23.58 17.73
N ALA A 427 -8.65 -22.65 17.77
CA ALA A 427 -9.25 -22.05 16.58
C ALA A 427 -8.28 -21.12 15.81
N ASP A 428 -7.35 -20.47 16.53
CA ASP A 428 -6.35 -19.58 15.93
C ASP A 428 -5.10 -20.35 15.46
N THR A 429 -4.82 -21.51 16.06
CA THR A 429 -3.61 -22.33 15.82
C THR A 429 -3.84 -23.55 14.94
N LYS A 430 -5.08 -23.98 14.70
CA LYS A 430 -5.44 -25.07 13.80
C LYS A 430 -6.69 -24.75 12.96
N GLY A 431 -6.65 -25.05 11.67
CA GLY A 431 -7.83 -25.01 10.81
C GLY A 431 -7.59 -25.55 9.41
N VAL A 432 -8.66 -25.57 8.60
CA VAL A 432 -8.60 -25.95 7.18
C VAL A 432 -8.78 -24.69 6.34
N MET A 433 -7.68 -24.17 5.81
CA MET A 433 -7.74 -23.07 4.86
C MET A 433 -7.99 -23.60 3.44
N ARG A 434 -8.88 -22.94 2.69
CA ARG A 434 -9.24 -23.31 1.32
C ARG A 434 -8.63 -22.32 0.35
N VAL A 435 -7.61 -22.78 -0.36
CA VAL A 435 -6.89 -22.00 -1.39
C VAL A 435 -7.61 -22.18 -2.72
N LYS A 436 -8.41 -21.17 -3.10
CA LYS A 436 -9.21 -21.20 -4.32
C LYS A 436 -8.78 -20.11 -5.31
N PRO A 437 -8.65 -20.44 -6.61
CA PRO A 437 -8.72 -19.45 -7.66
C PRO A 437 -10.13 -18.86 -7.71
N THR A 438 -10.27 -17.54 -7.63
CA THR A 438 -11.56 -16.83 -7.53
C THR A 438 -12.48 -17.04 -8.75
N THR A 439 -11.94 -17.55 -9.86
CA THR A 439 -12.68 -17.92 -11.07
C THR A 439 -13.30 -19.33 -11.04
N PHE A 440 -12.98 -20.18 -10.04
CA PHE A 440 -13.42 -21.58 -9.96
C PHE A 440 -13.95 -21.93 -8.56
N ASN A 441 -14.93 -22.85 -8.48
CA ASN A 441 -15.30 -23.44 -7.19
C ASN A 441 -14.25 -24.47 -6.69
N ALA A 442 -13.47 -25.08 -7.59
CA ALA A 442 -12.39 -26.01 -7.23
C ALA A 442 -11.26 -25.29 -6.48
N GLY A 443 -10.83 -25.85 -5.34
CA GLY A 443 -9.77 -25.27 -4.50
C GLY A 443 -9.03 -26.33 -3.69
N VAL A 444 -7.82 -25.99 -3.24
CA VAL A 444 -6.94 -26.84 -2.44
C VAL A 444 -7.27 -26.67 -0.96
N ASN A 445 -7.62 -27.75 -0.28
CA ASN A 445 -7.84 -27.72 1.17
C ASN A 445 -6.53 -28.05 1.89
N VAL A 446 -6.08 -27.16 2.78
CA VAL A 446 -4.86 -27.32 3.57
C VAL A 446 -5.25 -27.33 5.04
N GLU A 447 -5.21 -28.51 5.67
CA GLU A 447 -5.29 -28.63 7.13
C GLU A 447 -3.94 -28.23 7.73
N ALA A 448 -3.88 -27.01 8.28
CA ALA A 448 -2.68 -26.48 8.94
C ALA A 448 -2.85 -26.48 10.46
N SER A 449 -1.80 -26.87 11.17
CA SER A 449 -1.75 -26.84 12.64
C SER A 449 -0.37 -26.46 13.15
N ILE A 450 -0.32 -25.57 14.15
CA ILE A 450 0.90 -25.35 14.91
C ILE A 450 1.19 -26.60 15.76
N LEU A 451 2.43 -27.09 15.67
CA LEU A 451 2.97 -28.15 16.49
C LEU A 451 3.73 -27.52 17.65
N CYS A 452 3.19 -27.68 18.85
CA CYS A 452 3.81 -27.25 20.11
C CYS A 452 4.41 -28.49 20.80
N PRO A 453 5.71 -28.75 20.66
CA PRO A 453 6.31 -29.99 21.13
C PRO A 453 6.38 -30.01 22.66
N ILE A 454 6.24 -31.20 23.25
CA ILE A 454 6.49 -31.43 24.68
C ILE A 454 7.63 -32.45 24.78
N CYS A 455 8.71 -32.10 25.47
CA CYS A 455 9.87 -32.98 25.60
C CYS A 455 9.59 -34.15 26.56
N ASP A 456 9.78 -35.39 26.10
CA ASP A 456 9.57 -36.59 26.93
C ASP A 456 10.50 -36.64 28.16
N CYS A 457 11.67 -36.00 28.11
CA CYS A 457 12.56 -35.89 29.27
C CYS A 457 11.94 -35.10 30.45
N GLU A 458 10.93 -34.24 30.21
CA GLU A 458 10.25 -33.49 31.28
C GLU A 458 9.29 -34.39 32.08
N LYS A 459 8.83 -35.48 31.47
CA LYS A 459 8.00 -36.51 32.13
C LYS A 459 8.84 -37.38 33.07
N THR A 460 10.16 -37.43 32.88
CA THR A 460 11.09 -38.26 33.64
C THR A 460 11.81 -37.42 34.70
N ILE A 461 11.16 -37.21 35.83
CA ILE A 461 11.72 -36.49 36.98
C ILE A 461 12.50 -37.47 37.86
N LEU A 462 13.79 -37.21 38.10
CA LEU A 462 14.59 -37.96 39.08
C LEU A 462 14.63 -37.18 40.41
N PRO A 463 13.83 -37.57 41.43
CA PRO A 463 13.72 -36.82 42.66
C PRO A 463 14.97 -36.98 43.53
N LYS A 464 15.41 -35.89 44.16
CA LYS A 464 16.61 -35.87 45.05
C LYS A 464 17.83 -36.53 44.42
N ALA A 465 18.09 -36.25 43.13
CA ALA A 465 19.19 -36.84 42.39
C ALA A 465 20.55 -36.56 43.05
N ASP A 466 21.47 -37.52 43.00
CA ASP A 466 22.81 -37.39 43.60
C ASP A 466 23.59 -36.20 42.99
N ILE A 467 23.48 -35.98 41.67
CA ILE A 467 24.07 -34.82 40.98
C ILE A 467 23.48 -33.48 41.47
N CYS A 468 22.22 -33.47 41.90
CA CYS A 468 21.56 -32.33 42.53
C CYS A 468 21.77 -32.29 44.06
N HIS A 469 22.82 -32.96 44.56
CA HIS A 469 23.21 -33.05 45.97
C HIS A 469 22.09 -33.54 46.91
N LYS A 470 21.10 -34.28 46.39
CA LYS A 470 19.85 -34.69 47.07
C LYS A 470 18.95 -33.53 47.53
N ASN A 471 19.28 -32.30 47.12
CA ASN A 471 18.60 -31.05 47.46
C ASN A 471 17.74 -30.50 46.30
N GLY A 472 17.59 -31.26 45.22
CA GLY A 472 16.80 -30.90 44.06
C GLY A 472 16.45 -32.11 43.20
N ASN A 473 15.54 -31.91 42.26
CA ASN A 473 15.12 -32.92 41.29
C ASN A 473 15.82 -32.67 39.96
N LEU A 474 16.28 -33.72 39.29
CA LEU A 474 16.84 -33.59 37.93
C LEU A 474 15.73 -33.75 36.89
N VAL A 475 15.60 -32.78 35.99
CA VAL A 475 14.62 -32.77 34.89
C VAL A 475 15.32 -32.30 33.61
N CYS A 476 15.31 -33.13 32.55
CA CYS A 476 16.06 -32.88 31.30
C CYS A 476 17.52 -32.41 31.53
N GLY A 477 18.25 -33.03 32.45
CA GLY A 477 19.65 -32.67 32.74
C GLY A 477 19.86 -31.36 33.52
N LYS A 478 18.78 -30.69 33.97
CA LYS A 478 18.83 -29.47 34.79
C LYS A 478 18.28 -29.77 36.20
N CYS A 479 19.01 -29.36 37.23
CA CYS A 479 18.51 -29.46 38.61
C CYS A 479 17.46 -28.36 38.90
N GLN A 480 16.34 -28.77 39.46
CA GLN A 480 15.32 -27.92 40.08
C GLN A 480 15.51 -28.01 41.59
N CYS A 481 16.08 -26.97 42.20
CA CYS A 481 16.41 -26.98 43.62
C CYS A 481 15.18 -26.85 44.51
N SER A 482 15.21 -27.52 45.66
CA SER A 482 14.22 -27.34 46.73
C SER A 482 14.42 -26.00 47.43
N ASP A 483 13.37 -25.49 48.07
CA ASP A 483 13.40 -24.19 48.75
C ASP A 483 14.59 -24.05 49.70
N GLY A 484 15.29 -22.92 49.61
CA GLY A 484 16.50 -22.64 50.38
C GLY A 484 17.80 -23.20 49.79
N TRP A 485 17.77 -23.88 48.64
CA TRP A 485 18.96 -24.34 47.91
C TRP A 485 19.12 -23.64 46.56
N LEU A 486 20.37 -23.32 46.21
CA LEU A 486 20.76 -22.55 45.04
C LEU A 486 21.96 -23.19 44.32
N GLY A 487 22.27 -22.68 43.13
CA GLY A 487 23.33 -23.18 42.25
C GLY A 487 22.83 -24.19 41.20
N THR A 488 23.60 -24.39 40.13
CA THR A 488 23.25 -25.27 38.99
C THR A 488 23.02 -26.73 39.40
N PHE A 489 23.62 -27.16 40.51
CA PHE A 489 23.57 -28.51 41.06
C PHE A 489 23.02 -28.58 42.49
N CYS A 490 22.34 -27.52 42.96
CA CYS A 490 21.74 -27.42 44.30
C CYS A 490 22.71 -27.75 45.46
N ASN A 491 24.00 -27.48 45.24
CA ASN A 491 25.11 -27.84 46.12
C ASN A 491 25.24 -26.90 47.34
N CYS A 492 24.37 -25.91 47.46
CA CYS A 492 24.60 -24.75 48.31
C CYS A 492 23.31 -24.20 48.93
N SER A 493 23.35 -23.93 50.23
CA SER A 493 22.24 -23.34 50.98
C SER A 493 22.27 -21.81 50.88
N ALA A 494 21.10 -21.21 50.68
CA ALA A 494 20.90 -19.77 50.55
C ALA A 494 21.26 -18.96 51.82
N SER A 495 21.37 -19.61 52.99
CA SER A 495 21.66 -18.94 54.27
C SER A 495 23.15 -18.83 54.60
N THR A 496 24.02 -19.65 54.00
CA THR A 496 25.44 -19.82 54.41
C THR A 496 26.44 -19.22 53.43
N SER A 497 26.00 -18.87 52.22
CA SER A 497 26.87 -18.69 51.06
C SER A 497 27.16 -17.23 50.67
N ALA A 498 26.56 -16.26 51.35
CA ALA A 498 26.76 -14.82 51.10
C ALA A 498 28.12 -14.26 51.59
N ARG A 499 29.14 -15.09 51.85
CA ARG A 499 30.37 -14.67 52.56
C ARG A 499 31.70 -15.24 52.06
N ASP A 500 31.73 -16.14 51.08
CA ASP A 500 32.98 -16.74 50.58
C ASP A 500 33.18 -16.50 49.08
N SER A 501 33.93 -15.45 48.75
CA SER A 501 34.27 -15.09 47.37
C SER A 501 35.41 -15.92 46.77
N SER A 502 36.08 -16.78 47.55
CA SER A 502 37.19 -17.60 47.06
C SER A 502 36.74 -18.64 46.02
N GLN A 503 35.47 -19.05 46.09
CA GLN A 503 34.84 -20.04 45.21
C GLN A 503 34.62 -19.52 43.78
N CYS A 504 34.67 -18.19 43.59
CA CYS A 504 34.50 -17.52 42.31
C CYS A 504 35.84 -17.21 41.59
N ILE A 505 36.98 -17.66 42.10
CA ILE A 505 38.29 -17.38 41.51
C ILE A 505 38.66 -18.47 40.50
N ALA A 506 38.79 -18.11 39.22
CA ALA A 506 39.22 -19.04 38.18
C ALA A 506 40.64 -19.59 38.44
N PRO A 507 40.95 -20.85 38.08
CA PRO A 507 42.29 -21.42 38.24
C PRO A 507 43.39 -20.54 37.61
N GLY A 508 44.38 -20.15 38.43
CA GLY A 508 45.49 -19.28 37.99
C GLY A 508 45.15 -17.77 37.92
N LYS A 509 43.94 -17.35 38.32
CA LYS A 509 43.58 -15.94 38.54
C LYS A 509 43.64 -15.59 40.03
N LYS A 510 43.59 -14.30 40.34
CA LYS A 510 43.63 -13.76 41.72
C LYS A 510 42.34 -13.06 42.16
N GLU A 511 41.48 -12.72 41.20
CA GLU A 511 40.28 -11.93 41.43
C GLU A 511 39.02 -12.80 41.24
N PRO A 512 38.04 -12.72 42.16
CA PRO A 512 36.73 -13.33 41.97
C PRO A 512 36.09 -12.85 40.66
N CYS A 513 35.46 -13.76 39.93
CA CYS A 513 34.78 -13.47 38.67
C CYS A 513 35.65 -12.71 37.65
N SER A 514 36.97 -12.97 37.67
CA SER A 514 37.96 -12.30 36.81
C SER A 514 37.93 -10.76 36.89
N GLY A 515 37.43 -10.20 38.00
CA GLY A 515 37.21 -8.75 38.17
C GLY A 515 36.06 -8.17 37.33
N ARG A 516 35.23 -9.02 36.71
CA ARG A 516 34.23 -8.67 35.68
C ARG A 516 32.79 -9.00 36.07
N GLY A 517 32.55 -9.35 37.34
CA GLY A 517 31.22 -9.65 37.87
C GLY A 517 31.20 -9.76 39.38
N ASP A 518 29.99 -9.80 39.94
CA ASP A 518 29.76 -10.10 41.35
C ASP A 518 29.77 -11.61 41.57
N CYS A 519 30.48 -12.03 42.63
CA CYS A 519 30.39 -13.39 43.15
C CYS A 519 29.12 -13.50 43.99
N LEU A 520 28.09 -14.14 43.46
CA LEU A 520 26.90 -14.46 44.23
C LEU A 520 27.15 -15.62 45.19
N ALA A 521 26.18 -15.82 46.07
CA ALA A 521 25.99 -17.05 46.81
C ALA A 521 26.29 -18.28 45.93
N CYS A 522 27.05 -19.24 46.48
CA CYS A 522 27.35 -20.55 45.89
C CYS A 522 28.47 -20.57 44.83
N GLY A 523 29.36 -19.57 44.82
CA GLY A 523 30.50 -19.54 43.90
C GLY A 523 30.12 -19.23 42.44
N ALA A 524 28.91 -18.72 42.21
CA ALA A 524 28.39 -18.39 40.89
C ALA A 524 28.65 -16.92 40.56
N CYS A 525 29.30 -16.66 39.43
CA CYS A 525 29.56 -15.30 38.97
C CYS A 525 28.41 -14.74 38.14
N VAL A 526 27.98 -13.51 38.45
CA VAL A 526 27.11 -12.70 37.60
C VAL A 526 27.92 -11.55 37.01
N CYS A 527 28.13 -11.59 35.70
CA CYS A 527 28.98 -10.63 35.01
C CYS A 527 28.31 -9.25 34.93
N TYR A 528 29.07 -8.17 35.16
CA TYR A 528 28.55 -6.80 35.18
C TYR A 528 27.96 -6.35 33.84
N ASN A 529 28.38 -6.97 32.74
CA ASN A 529 27.84 -6.77 31.41
C ASN A 529 27.74 -8.13 30.70
N PRO A 530 26.60 -8.85 30.77
CA PRO A 530 26.45 -10.19 30.19
C PRO A 530 26.48 -10.21 28.65
N ASP A 531 26.30 -9.05 28.01
CA ASP A 531 26.42 -8.90 26.55
C ASP A 531 27.89 -8.77 26.11
N GLN A 532 28.80 -8.48 27.05
CA GLN A 532 30.23 -8.36 26.82
C GLN A 532 31.06 -9.49 27.45
N PHE A 533 30.66 -10.01 28.61
CA PHE A 533 31.44 -10.99 29.37
C PHE A 533 30.64 -12.27 29.63
N GLU A 534 31.32 -13.42 29.58
CA GLU A 534 30.71 -14.73 29.72
C GLU A 534 31.65 -15.78 30.31
N GLY A 535 31.11 -16.98 30.51
CA GLY A 535 31.79 -18.10 31.16
C GLY A 535 31.57 -18.13 32.69
N PRO A 536 31.84 -19.27 33.34
CA PRO A 536 31.54 -19.50 34.76
C PRO A 536 32.21 -18.53 35.74
N TYR A 537 33.29 -17.86 35.31
CA TYR A 537 34.02 -16.87 36.10
C TYR A 537 34.16 -15.52 35.36
N CYS A 538 33.24 -15.22 34.45
CA CYS A 538 33.28 -14.03 33.57
C CYS A 538 34.63 -13.83 32.86
N GLN A 539 35.31 -14.94 32.55
CA GLN A 539 36.69 -14.95 32.07
C GLN A 539 36.81 -14.71 30.57
N TYR A 540 35.73 -14.89 29.81
CA TYR A 540 35.69 -14.67 28.37
C TYR A 540 35.04 -13.33 28.06
N ASP A 541 35.55 -12.69 27.02
CA ASP A 541 35.11 -11.40 26.53
C ASP A 541 34.63 -11.58 25.11
N LYS A 542 33.32 -11.43 24.91
CA LYS A 542 32.64 -11.58 23.62
C LYS A 542 33.20 -10.65 22.55
N THR A 543 33.92 -9.57 22.93
CA THR A 543 34.53 -8.63 21.98
C THR A 543 35.93 -9.02 21.50
N GLN A 544 36.54 -10.06 22.12
CA GLN A 544 37.96 -10.43 21.95
C GLN A 544 38.19 -11.67 21.08
N CYS A 545 37.15 -12.26 20.47
CA CYS A 545 37.36 -13.27 19.43
C CYS A 545 38.11 -12.70 18.22
N GLN A 546 38.62 -13.60 17.37
CA GLN A 546 39.35 -13.21 16.16
C GLN A 546 38.49 -12.34 15.25
N ARG A 547 39.11 -11.30 14.68
CA ARG A 547 38.50 -10.41 13.70
C ARG A 547 39.07 -10.68 12.32
N TYR A 548 38.21 -10.65 11.30
CA TYR A 548 38.61 -10.66 9.89
C TYR A 548 38.09 -9.39 9.23
N GLN A 549 38.95 -8.67 8.50
CA GLN A 549 38.66 -7.36 7.89
C GLN A 549 38.00 -6.33 8.83
N GLY A 550 38.27 -6.42 10.15
CA GLY A 550 37.71 -5.54 11.18
C GLY A 550 36.46 -6.10 11.88
N PHE A 551 35.74 -7.03 11.25
CA PHE A 551 34.53 -7.66 11.78
C PHE A 551 34.86 -8.82 12.72
N LEU A 552 34.19 -8.86 13.87
CA LEU A 552 34.30 -9.93 14.87
C LEU A 552 33.68 -11.21 14.30
N CYS A 553 34.44 -12.32 14.31
CA CYS A 553 34.03 -13.57 13.68
C CYS A 553 33.50 -13.39 12.25
N ASN A 554 34.11 -12.46 11.50
CA ASN A 554 33.79 -12.14 10.10
C ASN A 554 32.30 -11.80 9.83
N ASP A 555 31.54 -11.40 10.86
CA ASP A 555 30.06 -11.25 10.82
C ASP A 555 29.30 -12.51 10.33
N HIS A 556 29.98 -13.66 10.36
CA HIS A 556 29.49 -14.96 9.90
C HIS A 556 29.62 -16.03 11.00
N GLY A 557 29.57 -15.59 12.25
CA GLY A 557 29.58 -16.45 13.43
C GLY A 557 29.49 -15.63 14.72
N SER A 558 29.14 -16.30 15.81
CA SER A 558 29.08 -15.67 17.14
C SER A 558 30.37 -15.96 17.93
N CYS A 559 30.89 -14.96 18.64
CA CYS A 559 31.98 -15.19 19.59
C CYS A 559 31.44 -15.90 20.83
N VAL A 560 31.91 -17.12 21.12
CA VAL A 560 31.54 -17.84 22.34
C VAL A 560 32.74 -18.57 22.95
N MET A 561 32.92 -18.41 24.26
CA MET A 561 34.06 -18.88 25.07
C MET A 561 35.43 -18.53 24.45
N GLY A 562 35.51 -17.37 23.78
CA GLY A 562 36.71 -16.87 23.12
C GLY A 562 37.04 -17.52 21.77
N SER A 563 36.10 -18.25 21.15
CA SER A 563 36.23 -18.83 19.80
C SER A 563 35.02 -18.51 18.92
N CYS A 564 35.16 -18.54 17.59
CA CYS A 564 34.08 -18.22 16.66
C CYS A 564 33.21 -19.43 16.31
N ALA A 565 31.96 -19.46 16.81
CA ALA A 565 30.94 -20.41 16.39
C ALA A 565 30.39 -19.98 15.01
N CYS A 566 30.86 -20.64 13.95
CA CYS A 566 30.57 -20.27 12.56
C CYS A 566 29.12 -20.57 12.16
N ALA A 567 28.51 -19.65 11.39
CA ALA A 567 27.22 -19.83 10.75
C ALA A 567 27.25 -20.95 9.68
N LYS A 568 26.07 -21.44 9.30
CA LYS A 568 25.91 -22.50 8.30
C LYS A 568 26.51 -22.05 6.95
N GLY A 569 27.47 -22.83 6.43
CA GLY A 569 28.23 -22.49 5.22
C GLY A 569 29.60 -21.86 5.49
N TRP A 570 29.98 -21.61 6.75
CA TRP A 570 31.24 -20.96 7.12
C TRP A 570 32.11 -21.81 8.07
N GLY A 571 33.39 -21.43 8.19
CA GLY A 571 34.43 -22.15 8.92
C GLY A 571 35.72 -21.33 9.08
N GLY A 572 36.75 -21.96 9.64
CA GLY A 572 38.00 -21.28 10.04
C GLY A 572 37.87 -20.58 11.40
N ASP A 573 39.01 -20.30 12.02
CA ASP A 573 39.07 -19.83 13.43
C ASP A 573 38.43 -18.43 13.64
N ALA A 574 38.25 -17.66 12.56
CA ALA A 574 37.58 -16.37 12.51
C ALA A 574 36.27 -16.38 11.69
N ALA A 575 35.70 -17.55 11.38
CA ALA A 575 34.58 -17.74 10.45
C ALA A 575 34.80 -17.13 9.04
N ASN A 576 36.06 -17.04 8.61
CA ASN A 576 36.51 -16.40 7.38
C ASN A 576 36.63 -17.34 6.16
N VAL A 577 36.33 -18.64 6.32
CA VAL A 577 36.45 -19.66 5.27
C VAL A 577 35.05 -20.14 4.87
N PRO A 578 34.58 -19.86 3.63
CA PRO A 578 33.40 -20.51 3.09
C PRO A 578 33.60 -22.03 3.03
N LYS A 579 32.75 -22.79 3.72
CA LYS A 579 32.71 -24.26 3.61
C LYS A 579 31.93 -24.67 2.37
N ALA A 580 32.58 -24.56 1.21
CA ALA A 580 32.10 -25.20 0.00
C ALA A 580 32.09 -26.74 0.16
N PRO A 581 31.15 -27.47 -0.47
CA PRO A 581 31.27 -28.91 -0.62
C PRO A 581 32.50 -29.23 -1.49
N THR A 582 33.33 -30.17 -1.04
CA THR A 582 34.60 -30.56 -1.67
C THR A 582 34.40 -31.71 -2.69
N PRO A 583 35.38 -32.06 -3.54
CA PRO A 583 35.99 -31.20 -4.58
C PRO A 583 36.23 -31.94 -5.93
N VAL A 584 36.57 -31.22 -7.00
CA VAL A 584 37.37 -31.77 -8.13
C VAL A 584 38.40 -30.71 -8.59
N TRP A 585 39.67 -31.10 -8.67
CA TRP A 585 40.80 -30.30 -9.20
C TRP A 585 41.05 -30.67 -10.69
N THR A 586 41.73 -29.94 -11.58
CA THR A 586 42.86 -28.97 -11.54
C THR A 586 42.74 -27.99 -12.75
N GLN A 587 43.54 -26.94 -13.03
CA GLN A 587 44.80 -26.39 -12.49
C GLN A 587 45.00 -24.92 -12.94
N LYS A 588 46.07 -24.28 -12.44
CA LYS A 588 46.74 -23.01 -12.83
C LYS A 588 46.05 -21.68 -12.46
N GLU A 589 46.83 -20.92 -11.70
CA GLU A 589 46.61 -19.56 -11.17
C GLU A 589 46.30 -18.55 -12.29
N VAL A 590 45.51 -17.49 -12.09
CA VAL A 590 45.66 -16.42 -11.07
C VAL A 590 44.28 -15.90 -10.61
N CYS A 591 44.09 -15.72 -9.31
CA CYS A 591 42.96 -14.97 -8.76
C CYS A 591 43.40 -13.56 -8.37
N VAL A 592 43.04 -12.56 -9.18
CA VAL A 592 43.03 -11.16 -8.77
C VAL A 592 41.79 -10.94 -7.90
N THR A 593 41.95 -10.27 -6.75
CA THR A 593 40.83 -9.83 -5.93
C THR A 593 40.07 -8.72 -6.66
N GLY A 594 38.94 -9.08 -7.27
CA GLY A 594 37.96 -8.15 -7.83
C GLY A 594 36.56 -8.63 -7.47
N GLU A 595 35.75 -7.75 -6.89
CA GLU A 595 34.36 -8.01 -6.52
C GLU A 595 33.50 -8.20 -7.78
N PRO A 596 32.66 -9.25 -7.87
CA PRO A 596 31.58 -9.30 -8.85
C PRO A 596 30.43 -8.38 -8.41
N ASN A 597 30.14 -7.37 -9.22
CA ASN A 597 29.23 -6.28 -8.89
C ASN A 597 27.81 -6.70 -8.46
N PHE A 598 27.33 -5.96 -7.46
CA PHE A 598 25.93 -5.82 -7.08
C PHE A 598 25.17 -5.01 -8.16
N GLN A 599 24.78 -5.63 -9.27
CA GLN A 599 24.08 -4.92 -10.36
C GLN A 599 23.12 -5.82 -11.16
N ALA A 600 21.96 -6.11 -10.57
CA ALA A 600 20.83 -6.78 -11.22
C ALA A 600 19.47 -6.18 -10.79
N LEU A 601 19.44 -4.87 -10.54
CA LEU A 601 18.26 -4.11 -10.09
C LEU A 601 18.10 -2.75 -10.81
N SER A 602 18.78 -2.60 -11.96
CA SER A 602 18.57 -1.53 -12.95
C SER A 602 18.64 -2.17 -14.35
N GLY A 603 17.81 -1.70 -15.29
CA GLY A 603 17.75 -2.25 -16.66
C GLY A 603 19.10 -2.16 -17.41
N ALA A 604 19.27 -2.96 -18.46
CA ALA A 604 20.57 -3.07 -19.13
C ALA A 604 20.99 -1.70 -19.70
N CYS A 605 20.04 -0.93 -20.22
CA CYS A 605 20.24 0.47 -20.60
C CYS A 605 20.94 1.34 -19.52
N GLU A 606 20.57 1.27 -18.24
CA GLU A 606 21.23 2.09 -17.20
C GLU A 606 22.61 1.52 -16.82
N GLY A 607 22.77 0.20 -16.88
CA GLY A 607 24.05 -0.48 -16.66
C GLY A 607 25.10 -0.18 -17.75
N THR A 608 24.68 0.00 -19.00
CA THR A 608 25.58 0.26 -20.13
C THR A 608 25.83 1.75 -20.42
N ARG A 609 24.92 2.64 -19.96
CA ARG A 609 24.91 4.10 -20.21
C ARG A 609 26.28 4.77 -20.10
N SER A 610 26.93 4.66 -18.93
CA SER A 610 28.17 5.40 -18.61
C SER A 610 29.38 4.94 -19.44
N CYS A 611 29.41 3.67 -19.85
CA CYS A 611 30.43 3.14 -20.75
C CYS A 611 30.23 3.61 -22.20
N ILE A 612 28.99 3.76 -22.65
CA ILE A 612 28.67 4.19 -24.01
C ILE A 612 29.02 5.67 -24.22
N GLN A 613 28.71 6.54 -23.27
CA GLN A 613 29.12 7.96 -23.30
C GLN A 613 30.64 8.11 -23.42
N CYS A 614 31.39 7.40 -22.57
CA CYS A 614 32.84 7.51 -22.55
C CYS A 614 33.48 6.92 -23.81
N GLN A 615 32.92 5.84 -24.39
CA GLN A 615 33.46 5.24 -25.61
C GLN A 615 33.15 6.07 -26.86
N ALA A 616 31.90 6.56 -27.00
CA ALA A 616 31.44 7.27 -28.19
C ALA A 616 31.90 8.73 -28.27
N TRP A 617 31.79 9.48 -27.17
CA TRP A 617 32.02 10.94 -27.16
C TRP A 617 33.01 11.43 -26.10
N LYS A 618 33.56 10.52 -25.28
CA LYS A 618 34.50 10.83 -24.18
C LYS A 618 33.88 11.75 -23.10
N THR A 619 32.57 11.59 -22.88
CA THR A 619 31.74 12.31 -21.90
C THR A 619 31.23 11.38 -20.80
N GLY A 620 30.56 11.95 -19.79
CA GLY A 620 29.90 11.22 -18.70
C GLY A 620 30.82 10.81 -17.55
N GLU A 621 30.27 10.07 -16.59
CA GLU A 621 30.95 9.69 -15.33
C GLU A 621 32.28 8.93 -15.54
N LYS A 622 32.37 8.14 -16.60
CA LYS A 622 33.55 7.34 -16.98
C LYS A 622 34.46 8.03 -18.02
N LYS A 623 34.36 9.35 -18.23
CA LYS A 623 35.18 10.08 -19.21
C LYS A 623 36.70 9.97 -19.03
N ASP A 624 37.15 9.71 -17.80
CA ASP A 624 38.56 9.42 -17.52
C ASP A 624 39.00 8.15 -18.26
N LYS A 625 40.08 8.25 -19.04
CA LYS A 625 40.51 7.15 -19.93
C LYS A 625 40.67 5.81 -19.21
N GLU A 626 41.32 5.80 -18.05
CA GLU A 626 41.51 4.58 -17.23
C GLU A 626 40.18 3.93 -16.80
N LYS A 627 39.13 4.72 -16.55
CA LYS A 627 37.79 4.21 -16.17
C LYS A 627 36.95 3.77 -17.38
N CYS A 628 37.21 4.35 -18.55
CA CYS A 628 36.57 3.99 -19.81
C CYS A 628 37.16 2.70 -20.41
N ASP A 629 38.47 2.53 -20.29
CA ASP A 629 39.19 1.34 -20.77
C ASP A 629 38.86 0.08 -19.92
N MET A 630 38.22 0.24 -18.76
CA MET A 630 37.66 -0.83 -17.92
C MET A 630 36.23 -1.30 -18.33
N CYS A 631 35.65 -0.76 -19.39
CA CYS A 631 34.30 -1.14 -19.83
C CYS A 631 34.28 -2.53 -20.50
N PRO A 632 33.33 -3.43 -20.14
CA PRO A 632 33.39 -4.85 -20.50
C PRO A 632 32.95 -5.19 -21.93
N PHE A 633 32.64 -4.20 -22.77
CA PHE A 633 32.21 -4.36 -24.16
C PHE A 633 32.69 -3.16 -25.00
N THR A 634 32.62 -3.29 -26.32
CA THR A 634 32.97 -2.24 -27.30
C THR A 634 31.78 -1.85 -28.15
N ILE A 635 31.56 -0.55 -28.32
CA ILE A 635 30.46 -0.02 -29.16
C ILE A 635 30.77 -0.04 -30.66
N THR A 636 29.71 -0.11 -31.48
CA THR A 636 29.76 0.15 -32.92
C THR A 636 28.90 1.38 -33.25
N LEU A 637 29.48 2.37 -33.94
CA LEU A 637 28.77 3.58 -34.35
C LEU A 637 28.08 3.40 -35.71
N VAL A 638 26.76 3.56 -35.75
CA VAL A 638 25.89 3.35 -36.93
C VAL A 638 25.13 4.63 -37.32
N ASP A 639 24.72 4.73 -38.58
CA ASP A 639 23.98 5.89 -39.09
C ASP A 639 22.45 5.78 -38.88
N GLU A 640 21.93 4.57 -38.76
CA GLU A 640 20.55 4.23 -38.36
C GLU A 640 20.57 3.03 -37.40
N LEU A 641 19.63 2.97 -36.45
CA LEU A 641 19.50 1.88 -35.48
C LEU A 641 18.49 0.83 -35.95
N LYS A 642 18.64 -0.40 -35.46
CA LYS A 642 17.66 -1.48 -35.64
C LYS A 642 16.33 -1.17 -34.92
N GLU A 643 15.23 -1.67 -35.45
CA GLU A 643 13.88 -1.46 -34.91
C GLU A 643 13.69 -2.10 -33.52
N ALA A 644 12.89 -1.45 -32.67
CA ALA A 644 12.77 -1.78 -31.24
C ALA A 644 12.14 -3.15 -30.95
N ASP A 645 11.49 -3.79 -31.93
CA ASP A 645 10.91 -5.14 -31.84
C ASP A 645 11.91 -6.26 -32.14
N LYS A 646 13.13 -5.92 -32.62
CA LYS A 646 14.17 -6.86 -33.06
C LYS A 646 15.41 -6.89 -32.16
N VAL A 647 15.50 -5.98 -31.20
CA VAL A 647 16.65 -5.81 -30.30
C VAL A 647 16.30 -6.22 -28.86
N LEU A 648 17.29 -6.44 -28.00
CA LEU A 648 17.06 -6.81 -26.60
C LEU A 648 16.57 -5.62 -25.77
N GLU A 649 17.15 -4.43 -25.97
CA GLU A 649 16.66 -3.18 -25.37
C GLU A 649 17.00 -1.99 -26.29
N TYR A 650 16.07 -1.04 -26.44
CA TYR A 650 16.29 0.23 -27.14
C TYR A 650 16.47 1.34 -26.11
N CYS A 651 17.66 1.94 -26.08
CA CYS A 651 18.07 2.88 -25.05
C CYS A 651 18.14 4.31 -25.60
N ASN A 652 17.57 5.26 -24.85
CA ASN A 652 17.57 6.67 -25.20
C ASN A 652 17.92 7.51 -23.96
N PHE A 653 19.03 8.24 -24.02
CA PHE A 653 19.56 8.98 -22.88
C PHE A 653 20.03 10.38 -23.27
N ARG A 654 19.95 11.30 -22.32
CA ARG A 654 20.58 12.62 -22.42
C ARG A 654 21.97 12.56 -21.81
N ASP A 655 22.93 13.12 -22.53
CA ASP A 655 24.28 13.34 -22.04
C ASP A 655 24.27 14.55 -21.09
N GLU A 656 24.92 14.40 -19.95
CA GLU A 656 24.88 15.39 -18.86
C GLU A 656 25.99 16.45 -19.01
N ASP A 657 27.01 16.17 -19.84
CA ASP A 657 28.10 17.10 -20.12
C ASP A 657 27.76 18.12 -21.23
N ASP A 658 26.90 17.77 -22.21
CA ASP A 658 26.58 18.64 -23.37
C ASP A 658 25.09 18.72 -23.76
N ASP A 659 24.19 18.17 -22.93
CA ASP A 659 22.73 18.22 -23.11
C ASP A 659 22.20 17.56 -24.42
N CYS A 660 23.06 16.88 -25.18
CA CYS A 660 22.67 16.14 -26.37
C CYS A 660 21.97 14.83 -26.02
N THR A 661 20.92 14.48 -26.76
CA THR A 661 20.24 13.18 -26.65
C THR A 661 20.90 12.17 -27.58
N TYR A 662 21.26 11.00 -27.06
CA TYR A 662 21.88 9.91 -27.80
C TYR A 662 21.11 8.60 -27.62
N GLN A 663 21.11 7.80 -28.67
CA GLN A 663 20.32 6.58 -28.77
C GLN A 663 21.21 5.41 -29.15
N TYR A 664 20.90 4.23 -28.62
CA TYR A 664 21.62 3.00 -28.93
C TYR A 664 20.74 1.77 -28.69
N THR A 665 21.09 0.65 -29.31
CA THR A 665 20.45 -0.64 -29.09
C THR A 665 21.42 -1.65 -28.49
N LEU A 666 20.87 -2.56 -27.68
CA LEU A 666 21.56 -3.68 -27.07
C LEU A 666 21.05 -4.98 -27.69
N GLU A 667 21.96 -5.91 -27.97
CA GLU A 667 21.64 -7.26 -28.49
C GLU A 667 22.58 -8.32 -27.92
N ASN A 668 22.13 -9.57 -27.94
CA ASN A 668 23.00 -10.73 -27.74
C ASN A 668 23.62 -11.12 -29.10
N PRO A 669 24.93 -11.43 -29.17
CA PRO A 669 25.58 -11.81 -30.43
C PRO A 669 24.98 -13.11 -31.01
N GLU A 670 24.79 -13.14 -32.34
CA GLU A 670 24.23 -14.32 -33.03
C GLU A 670 25.16 -15.55 -32.98
N ASP A 671 26.48 -15.36 -32.90
CA ASP A 671 27.44 -16.44 -32.71
C ASP A 671 27.69 -16.72 -31.21
N THR A 672 27.17 -17.85 -30.75
CA THR A 672 27.34 -18.37 -29.37
C THR A 672 28.79 -18.54 -28.87
N LYS A 673 29.81 -18.30 -29.71
CA LYS A 673 31.23 -18.27 -29.32
C LYS A 673 31.72 -16.89 -28.86
N VAL A 674 30.95 -15.82 -29.08
CA VAL A 674 31.31 -14.46 -28.65
C VAL A 674 30.70 -14.18 -27.28
N GLN A 675 31.53 -13.93 -26.27
CA GLN A 675 31.07 -13.49 -24.94
C GLN A 675 31.05 -11.96 -24.89
N GLY A 676 29.85 -11.37 -24.80
CA GLY A 676 29.64 -9.92 -24.69
C GLY A 676 28.22 -9.51 -25.11
N LEU A 677 27.89 -8.23 -24.91
CA LEU A 677 26.72 -7.58 -25.51
C LEU A 677 27.16 -6.89 -26.81
N GLU A 678 26.37 -7.03 -27.89
CA GLU A 678 26.53 -6.20 -29.08
C GLU A 678 25.81 -4.86 -28.84
N VAL A 679 26.49 -3.75 -29.10
CA VAL A 679 26.00 -2.39 -28.82
C VAL A 679 26.14 -1.52 -30.06
N GLN A 680 25.01 -1.14 -30.65
CA GLN A 680 24.97 -0.25 -31.81
C GLN A 680 24.51 1.15 -31.37
N VAL A 681 25.31 2.17 -31.64
CA VAL A 681 25.12 3.55 -31.14
C VAL A 681 24.89 4.49 -32.31
N LEU A 682 23.85 5.31 -32.26
CA LEU A 682 23.54 6.27 -33.32
C LEU A 682 24.58 7.40 -33.36
N LYS A 683 25.25 7.58 -34.50
CA LYS A 683 26.28 8.63 -34.68
C LYS A 683 25.72 10.04 -34.50
N LYS A 684 24.51 10.29 -34.99
CA LYS A 684 23.85 11.58 -34.93
C LYS A 684 23.13 11.72 -33.58
N ARG A 685 23.66 12.58 -32.70
CA ARG A 685 22.99 12.99 -31.47
C ARG A 685 22.03 14.15 -31.74
N ASP A 686 20.88 14.15 -31.08
CA ASP A 686 19.93 15.26 -31.11
C ASP A 686 20.28 16.26 -30.01
N CYS A 687 21.10 17.24 -30.38
CA CYS A 687 21.50 18.36 -29.54
C CYS A 687 20.57 19.57 -29.74
N PRO A 688 20.12 20.26 -28.67
CA PRO A 688 19.37 21.50 -28.82
C PRO A 688 20.26 22.58 -29.48
N ALA A 689 19.74 23.25 -30.52
CA ALA A 689 20.50 24.25 -31.27
C ALA A 689 20.89 25.44 -30.38
N SER A 690 22.19 25.79 -30.35
CA SER A 690 22.71 26.86 -29.51
C SER A 690 22.26 28.24 -29.99
N CYS A 691 21.31 28.86 -29.26
CA CYS A 691 21.05 30.30 -29.34
C CYS A 691 21.73 31.02 -28.17
N LEU A 692 22.32 32.18 -28.45
CA LEU A 692 23.21 32.88 -27.53
C LEU A 692 22.48 33.56 -26.36
N ALA A 693 23.14 33.50 -25.20
CA ALA A 693 23.08 34.48 -24.11
C ALA A 693 21.69 34.82 -23.51
N LEU A 694 21.15 33.93 -22.67
CA LEU A 694 20.63 34.18 -21.29
C LEU A 694 20.08 32.84 -20.71
N LEU A 695 20.35 32.58 -19.43
CA LEU A 695 20.09 31.32 -18.66
C LEU A 695 18.58 30.96 -18.48
N PRO A 696 18.20 29.74 -17.98
CA PRO A 696 18.91 28.44 -17.85
C PRO A 696 18.08 27.16 -18.24
N CYS A 697 18.73 25.98 -18.19
CA CYS A 697 18.15 24.65 -18.48
C CYS A 697 17.13 24.12 -17.44
N CYS A 698 16.24 23.21 -17.87
CA CYS A 698 15.36 22.43 -16.99
C CYS A 698 16.14 21.39 -16.16
N ARG A 699 16.00 21.46 -14.83
CA ARG A 699 16.66 20.57 -13.85
C ARG A 699 15.76 19.36 -13.55
N LYS A 700 16.32 18.14 -13.52
CA LYS A 700 15.73 17.03 -12.73
C LYS A 700 15.97 17.33 -11.24
N GLY A 701 15.00 17.97 -10.61
CA GLY A 701 14.98 18.23 -9.16
C GLY A 701 13.73 17.64 -8.50
N ARG A 702 13.57 17.93 -7.21
CA ARG A 702 12.28 17.89 -6.51
C ARG A 702 11.27 18.74 -7.30
N MET A 703 10.01 18.33 -7.42
CA MET A 703 9.01 19.09 -8.20
C MET A 703 7.73 19.32 -7.40
N VAL A 704 7.04 20.43 -7.67
CA VAL A 704 5.73 20.80 -7.08
C VAL A 704 4.76 21.20 -8.18
N GLY A 705 3.48 20.84 -8.06
CA GLY A 705 2.45 21.22 -9.03
C GLY A 705 1.05 20.79 -8.60
N PHE A 706 0.02 21.31 -9.26
CA PHE A 706 -1.36 20.91 -8.97
C PHE A 706 -1.57 19.40 -9.21
N LYS A 707 -2.54 18.80 -8.51
CA LYS A 707 -2.91 17.39 -8.73
C LYS A 707 -3.74 17.23 -10.01
N GLU A 708 -4.87 17.91 -10.07
CA GLU A 708 -5.85 17.82 -11.17
C GLU A 708 -5.49 18.77 -12.33
N ASP A 709 -5.94 18.47 -13.55
CA ASP A 709 -5.81 19.35 -14.73
C ASP A 709 -6.94 20.38 -14.79
N GLU A 710 -8.14 19.97 -14.37
CA GLU A 710 -9.34 20.78 -14.39
C GLU A 710 -10.33 20.41 -13.29
N TYR A 711 -11.22 21.35 -12.98
CA TYR A 711 -12.42 21.17 -12.15
C TYR A 711 -13.63 21.65 -12.94
N LEU A 712 -14.76 20.95 -12.78
CA LEU A 712 -16.05 21.35 -13.34
C LEU A 712 -17.07 21.47 -12.21
N LEU A 713 -17.52 22.70 -11.95
CA LEU A 713 -18.42 23.05 -10.84
C LEU A 713 -19.73 23.60 -11.42
N ARG A 714 -20.86 23.31 -10.78
CA ARG A 714 -22.15 23.96 -11.08
C ARG A 714 -22.42 25.04 -10.03
N GLN A 715 -22.78 26.25 -10.44
CA GLN A 715 -22.97 27.38 -9.52
C GLN A 715 -24.05 27.09 -8.46
N SER A 716 -25.11 26.37 -8.83
CA SER A 716 -26.19 25.89 -7.95
C SER A 716 -25.70 25.00 -6.79
N LEU A 717 -24.58 24.30 -6.97
CA LEU A 717 -23.99 23.38 -5.99
C LEU A 717 -22.83 24.02 -5.19
N LEU A 718 -22.49 25.28 -5.44
CA LEU A 718 -21.43 25.98 -4.70
C LEU A 718 -21.93 26.42 -3.32
N THR A 719 -21.57 25.65 -2.28
CA THR A 719 -21.80 26.04 -0.87
C THR A 719 -20.79 27.07 -0.35
N SER A 720 -19.88 27.56 -1.19
CA SER A 720 -18.72 28.35 -0.77
C SER A 720 -18.19 29.27 -1.88
N ASP A 721 -17.51 30.35 -1.48
CA ASP A 721 -16.84 31.33 -2.36
C ASP A 721 -15.39 30.94 -2.71
N HIS A 722 -14.99 29.71 -2.41
CA HIS A 722 -13.64 29.19 -2.60
C HIS A 722 -13.63 27.68 -2.92
N LEU A 723 -12.53 27.23 -3.55
CA LEU A 723 -12.22 25.84 -3.81
C LEU A 723 -10.84 25.49 -3.22
N ASP A 724 -10.75 24.46 -2.39
CA ASP A 724 -9.47 23.91 -1.95
C ASP A 724 -8.92 22.98 -3.04
N THR A 725 -7.78 23.35 -3.64
CA THR A 725 -7.15 22.61 -4.74
C THR A 725 -5.82 21.97 -4.28
N PRO A 726 -5.71 20.63 -4.23
CA PRO A 726 -4.48 19.96 -3.82
C PRO A 726 -3.32 20.26 -4.78
N MET A 727 -2.21 20.70 -4.20
CA MET A 727 -0.89 20.79 -4.84
C MET A 727 0.00 19.71 -4.24
N VAL A 728 0.70 18.96 -5.09
CA VAL A 728 1.48 17.77 -4.73
C VAL A 728 2.97 18.00 -5.02
N ARG A 729 3.81 17.44 -4.14
CA ARG A 729 5.27 17.42 -4.26
C ARG A 729 5.75 16.02 -4.64
N THR A 730 6.61 15.93 -5.66
CA THR A 730 7.23 14.69 -6.13
C THR A 730 8.75 14.70 -5.96
N GLY A 731 9.32 13.51 -5.76
CA GLY A 731 10.72 13.34 -5.37
C GLY A 731 10.93 13.40 -3.84
N PRO A 732 12.18 13.28 -3.35
CA PRO A 732 12.46 13.12 -1.93
C PRO A 732 11.93 14.29 -1.06
N PRO A 733 11.12 14.02 -0.02
CA PRO A 733 10.41 15.05 0.76
C PRO A 733 11.29 15.83 1.77
N LYS A 734 12.57 16.05 1.47
CA LYS A 734 13.61 16.62 2.35
C LYS A 734 13.72 18.15 2.25
N GLY A 735 13.52 18.87 3.36
CA GLY A 735 13.48 20.34 3.42
C GLY A 735 12.13 20.97 3.04
N THR A 736 12.04 22.30 3.14
CA THR A 736 10.82 23.10 2.89
C THR A 736 10.87 23.76 1.50
N ASP A 737 9.73 23.79 0.79
CA ASP A 737 9.51 24.77 -0.29
C ASP A 737 8.35 25.71 0.05
N VAL A 738 8.37 26.92 -0.51
CA VAL A 738 7.21 27.82 -0.60
C VAL A 738 6.93 28.05 -2.08
N VAL A 739 5.70 27.82 -2.50
CA VAL A 739 5.24 27.96 -3.89
C VAL A 739 4.30 29.15 -3.98
N ARG A 740 4.58 30.10 -4.88
CA ARG A 740 3.64 31.19 -5.20
C ARG A 740 2.68 30.76 -6.30
N TRP A 741 1.45 31.23 -6.20
CA TRP A 741 0.39 30.99 -7.17
C TRP A 741 -0.39 32.28 -7.44
N LYS A 742 -1.05 32.35 -8.58
CA LYS A 742 -1.91 33.47 -8.97
C LYS A 742 -3.12 33.00 -9.79
N ILE A 743 -4.09 33.88 -9.93
CA ILE A 743 -5.21 33.79 -10.88
C ILE A 743 -5.21 35.10 -11.67
N THR A 744 -5.22 35.02 -13.01
CA THR A 744 -5.20 36.19 -13.89
C THR A 744 -6.49 36.31 -14.69
N ASP A 745 -7.11 37.49 -14.59
CA ASP A 745 -8.27 37.98 -15.35
C ASP A 745 -9.48 37.02 -15.48
N ASN A 746 -10.28 36.99 -14.43
CA ASN A 746 -11.51 36.20 -14.33
C ASN A 746 -12.73 36.78 -15.10
N VAL A 747 -12.55 37.17 -16.36
CA VAL A 747 -13.66 37.65 -17.22
C VAL A 747 -13.65 36.94 -18.57
N HIS A 748 -14.28 35.78 -18.59
CA HIS A 748 -14.79 35.21 -19.84
C HIS A 748 -16.05 35.96 -20.25
N ARG A 749 -15.86 36.83 -21.24
CA ARG A 749 -16.88 37.40 -22.12
C ARG A 749 -16.28 37.37 -23.52
N ALA A 750 -17.08 37.16 -24.56
CA ALA A 750 -16.56 37.14 -25.93
C ALA A 750 -15.72 38.41 -26.24
N PRO A 751 -14.63 38.35 -27.03
CA PRO A 751 -13.77 39.52 -27.30
C PRO A 751 -14.49 40.74 -27.87
N ASN A 752 -15.67 40.52 -28.45
CA ASN A 752 -16.54 41.54 -29.04
C ASN A 752 -17.62 42.07 -28.07
N HIS A 753 -17.68 41.55 -26.83
CA HIS A 753 -18.70 41.92 -25.85
C HIS A 753 -18.47 43.34 -25.32
N PRO A 754 -19.49 44.24 -25.30
CA PRO A 754 -19.29 45.66 -24.97
C PRO A 754 -18.61 45.91 -23.63
N GLN A 755 -18.90 45.08 -22.62
CA GLN A 755 -18.32 45.20 -21.29
C GLN A 755 -16.94 44.53 -21.11
N ALA A 756 -16.48 43.70 -22.06
CA ALA A 756 -15.11 43.15 -22.05
C ALA A 756 -14.08 44.23 -22.46
N LEU A 757 -14.50 45.19 -23.28
CA LEU A 757 -13.69 46.30 -23.76
C LEU A 757 -13.55 47.45 -22.74
N ILE A 758 -14.32 47.42 -21.64
CA ILE A 758 -14.26 48.43 -20.57
C ILE A 758 -13.10 48.09 -19.63
N LYS A 759 -12.01 48.86 -19.72
CA LYS A 759 -10.93 48.79 -18.73
C LYS A 759 -11.45 49.26 -17.36
N PRO A 760 -11.31 48.46 -16.27
CA PRO A 760 -11.71 48.88 -14.94
C PRO A 760 -11.04 50.19 -14.54
N ASN A 761 -11.78 51.06 -13.84
CA ASN A 761 -11.24 52.34 -13.39
C ASN A 761 -10.15 52.10 -12.33
N PRO A 762 -8.88 52.50 -12.55
CA PRO A 762 -7.80 52.24 -11.59
C PRO A 762 -8.01 52.95 -10.24
N LYS A 763 -8.82 54.02 -10.20
CA LYS A 763 -9.17 54.77 -8.98
C LYS A 763 -10.44 54.26 -8.29
N GLU A 764 -11.08 53.22 -8.82
CA GLU A 764 -12.22 52.56 -8.19
C GLU A 764 -11.81 51.99 -6.82
N ILE A 765 -12.60 52.28 -5.78
CA ILE A 765 -12.38 51.71 -4.45
C ILE A 765 -13.03 50.34 -4.41
N ILE A 766 -12.23 49.29 -4.23
CA ILE A 766 -12.69 47.90 -4.18
C ILE A 766 -12.30 47.22 -2.87
N GLN A 767 -12.92 46.08 -2.60
CA GLN A 767 -12.54 45.18 -1.50
C GLN A 767 -11.41 44.26 -1.95
N HIS A 768 -10.37 44.16 -1.13
CA HIS A 768 -9.25 43.23 -1.29
C HIS A 768 -9.29 42.24 -0.12
N PRO A 769 -9.80 41.00 -0.31
CA PRO A 769 -9.69 39.94 0.69
C PRO A 769 -8.23 39.56 0.94
N ILE A 770 -7.86 39.38 2.20
CA ILE A 770 -6.50 39.05 2.65
C ILE A 770 -6.55 37.92 3.67
N SER A 771 -5.87 36.81 3.38
CA SER A 771 -5.76 35.63 4.24
C SER A 771 -4.33 35.43 4.72
N LEU A 772 -4.12 35.21 6.03
CA LEU A 772 -2.80 35.05 6.65
C LEU A 772 -2.81 33.90 7.67
N ARG A 773 -1.73 33.12 7.76
CA ARG A 773 -1.55 32.09 8.80
C ARG A 773 -0.93 32.73 10.05
N LEU A 774 -1.69 32.84 11.13
CA LEU A 774 -1.21 33.36 12.41
C LEU A 774 -0.29 32.34 13.08
N ASN A 775 0.72 32.79 13.84
CA ASN A 775 1.51 31.91 14.69
C ASN A 775 0.79 31.62 16.02
N ARG A 776 -0.44 31.09 15.91
CA ARG A 776 -1.37 30.80 16.99
C ARG A 776 -2.21 29.59 16.59
N LEU A 777 -2.38 28.64 17.52
CA LEU A 777 -3.23 27.48 17.30
C LEU A 777 -4.71 27.90 17.25
N PHE A 778 -5.47 27.26 16.38
CA PHE A 778 -6.91 27.40 16.27
C PHE A 778 -7.61 26.74 17.46
N SER A 779 -8.71 27.33 17.91
CA SER A 779 -9.59 26.73 18.91
C SER A 779 -11.05 26.98 18.52
N GLU A 780 -11.97 26.13 18.98
CA GLU A 780 -13.40 26.28 18.66
C GLU A 780 -14.00 27.61 19.13
N ASN A 781 -13.39 28.29 20.10
CA ASN A 781 -13.78 29.64 20.48
C ASN A 781 -13.55 30.64 19.33
N LEU A 782 -12.56 30.44 18.46
CA LEU A 782 -12.24 31.35 17.35
C LEU A 782 -13.23 31.26 16.17
N SER A 783 -13.96 30.14 16.01
CA SER A 783 -15.04 30.05 15.01
C SER A 783 -16.29 30.83 15.41
N ARG A 784 -16.50 31.07 16.71
CA ARG A 784 -17.65 31.79 17.23
C ARG A 784 -17.37 33.30 17.23
N THR A 785 -17.99 34.02 16.30
CA THR A 785 -17.77 35.46 16.03
C THR A 785 -17.87 36.36 17.28
N GLU A 786 -18.70 35.96 18.24
CA GLU A 786 -19.02 36.66 19.50
C GLU A 786 -18.13 36.26 20.68
N SER A 787 -17.19 35.31 20.53
CA SER A 787 -16.34 34.91 21.66
C SER A 787 -15.36 36.02 22.03
N ARG A 788 -15.09 36.16 23.33
CA ARG A 788 -14.13 37.14 23.86
C ARG A 788 -12.72 36.93 23.29
N ASP A 789 -12.33 35.68 23.06
CA ASP A 789 -11.03 35.32 22.47
C ASP A 789 -10.95 35.78 21.01
N ALA A 790 -12.03 35.58 20.24
CA ALA A 790 -12.13 36.01 18.85
C ALA A 790 -12.21 37.54 18.73
N GLU A 791 -12.94 38.22 19.63
CA GLU A 791 -13.01 39.68 19.66
C GLU A 791 -11.65 40.32 19.99
N GLN A 792 -10.95 39.79 21.00
CA GLN A 792 -9.61 40.28 21.36
C GLN A 792 -8.62 40.08 20.21
N LEU A 793 -8.60 38.89 19.58
CA LEU A 793 -7.72 38.62 18.45
C LEU A 793 -8.11 39.44 17.20
N ARG A 794 -9.41 39.67 16.97
CA ARG A 794 -9.91 40.55 15.89
C ARG A 794 -9.42 41.98 16.06
N LYS A 795 -9.38 42.49 17.29
CA LYS A 795 -8.81 43.81 17.59
C LYS A 795 -7.30 43.83 17.39
N GLU A 796 -6.56 42.86 17.94
CA GLU A 796 -5.11 42.72 17.76
C GLU A 796 -4.71 42.67 16.28
N VAL A 797 -5.44 41.89 15.47
CA VAL A 797 -5.30 41.84 14.01
C VAL A 797 -5.56 43.21 13.39
N SER A 798 -6.68 43.85 13.71
CA SER A 798 -7.06 45.13 13.09
C SER A 798 -6.03 46.22 13.40
N ASP A 799 -5.63 46.37 14.66
CA ASP A 799 -4.64 47.36 15.07
C ASP A 799 -3.30 47.16 14.32
N ASN A 800 -2.79 45.93 14.24
CA ASN A 800 -1.53 45.62 13.54
C ASN A 800 -1.60 45.78 12.02
N LEU A 801 -2.65 45.26 11.37
CA LEU A 801 -2.79 45.34 9.91
C LEU A 801 -3.04 46.78 9.45
N ASN A 802 -3.81 47.57 10.20
CA ASN A 802 -4.01 48.99 9.90
C ASN A 802 -2.69 49.78 9.98
N GLU A 803 -1.83 49.50 10.96
CA GLU A 803 -0.52 50.13 11.08
C GLU A 803 0.44 49.77 9.93
N VAL A 804 0.28 48.60 9.31
CA VAL A 804 1.00 48.23 8.08
C VAL A 804 0.38 48.90 6.86
N TYR A 805 -0.92 48.70 6.61
CA TYR A 805 -1.60 49.15 5.39
C TYR A 805 -1.86 50.66 5.31
N LYS A 806 -1.64 51.46 6.37
CA LYS A 806 -1.60 52.94 6.29
C LYS A 806 -0.59 53.48 5.26
N GLN A 807 0.38 52.65 4.85
CA GLN A 807 1.35 52.94 3.80
C GLN A 807 0.74 52.91 2.39
N ILE A 808 -0.44 52.30 2.20
CA ILE A 808 -1.13 52.17 0.92
C ILE A 808 -2.03 53.40 0.70
N PRO A 809 -1.79 54.23 -0.35
CA PRO A 809 -2.58 55.44 -0.58
C PRO A 809 -4.07 55.13 -0.80
N GLY A 810 -4.94 55.76 0.00
CA GLY A 810 -6.39 55.59 -0.09
C GLY A 810 -6.93 54.29 0.51
N ALA A 811 -6.10 53.48 1.16
CA ALA A 811 -6.58 52.33 1.92
C ALA A 811 -7.37 52.77 3.17
N GLN A 812 -8.48 52.09 3.42
CA GLN A 812 -9.29 52.22 4.62
C GLN A 812 -8.88 51.16 5.65
N LYS A 813 -9.46 51.21 6.85
CA LYS A 813 -9.22 50.19 7.88
C LYS A 813 -9.73 48.82 7.44
N VAL A 814 -9.04 47.75 7.86
CA VAL A 814 -9.47 46.37 7.62
C VAL A 814 -10.79 46.03 8.34
N GLN A 815 -11.62 45.20 7.73
CA GLN A 815 -12.97 44.86 8.16
C GLN A 815 -13.27 43.37 7.97
N LYS A 816 -14.41 42.89 8.51
CA LYS A 816 -14.92 41.52 8.35
C LYS A 816 -13.94 40.41 8.78
N THR A 817 -13.03 40.68 9.73
CA THR A 817 -12.05 39.69 10.17
C THR A 817 -12.69 38.47 10.82
N SER A 818 -12.40 37.29 10.26
CA SER A 818 -12.82 35.97 10.73
C SER A 818 -11.62 35.03 10.88
N PHE A 819 -11.83 33.87 11.51
CA PHE A 819 -10.79 32.88 11.76
C PHE A 819 -11.28 31.47 11.42
N ARG A 820 -10.43 30.68 10.76
CA ARG A 820 -10.71 29.29 10.38
C ARG A 820 -9.46 28.40 10.51
N MET A 821 -9.67 27.09 10.44
CA MET A 821 -8.60 26.12 10.25
C MET A 821 -8.39 25.86 8.75
N GLN A 822 -7.14 25.63 8.31
CA GLN A 822 -6.85 25.17 6.95
C GLN A 822 -6.78 23.64 6.94
N ARG A 823 -7.66 22.99 6.15
CA ARG A 823 -7.59 21.54 5.90
C ARG A 823 -6.30 21.21 5.14
N ASN A 824 -5.73 20.03 5.41
CA ASN A 824 -4.53 19.51 4.75
C ASN A 824 -3.30 20.44 4.71
N ALA A 825 -3.13 21.33 5.70
CA ALA A 825 -1.97 22.24 5.77
C ALA A 825 -0.65 21.58 6.25
N GLY A 826 -0.51 20.27 6.07
CA GLY A 826 0.61 19.47 6.57
C GLY A 826 0.72 19.47 8.10
N LYS A 827 1.96 19.48 8.62
CA LYS A 827 2.25 19.47 10.07
C LYS A 827 1.77 20.74 10.81
N ARG A 828 1.19 21.72 10.11
CA ARG A 828 0.66 22.98 10.65
C ARG A 828 -0.87 23.10 10.54
N GLN A 829 -1.58 21.98 10.35
CA GLN A 829 -3.06 21.95 10.27
C GLN A 829 -3.78 22.68 11.42
N GLU A 830 -3.21 22.67 12.63
CA GLU A 830 -3.82 23.28 13.81
C GLU A 830 -3.65 24.81 13.89
N TYR A 831 -2.98 25.46 12.94
CA TYR A 831 -2.74 26.90 12.98
C TYR A 831 -3.94 27.70 12.46
N ALA A 832 -4.29 28.79 13.13
CA ALA A 832 -5.41 29.65 12.72
C ALA A 832 -5.06 30.44 11.46
N ILE A 833 -5.90 30.31 10.43
CA ILE A 833 -5.96 31.27 9.32
C ILE A 833 -6.88 32.42 9.74
N MET A 834 -6.39 33.64 9.54
CA MET A 834 -7.17 34.87 9.63
C MET A 834 -7.54 35.29 8.21
N ASP A 835 -8.81 35.56 7.96
CA ASP A 835 -9.30 36.18 6.74
C ASP A 835 -9.87 37.56 7.07
N THR A 836 -9.51 38.59 6.32
CA THR A 836 -9.97 39.98 6.51
C THR A 836 -10.14 40.69 5.17
N VAL A 837 -10.77 41.86 5.16
CA VAL A 837 -11.00 42.65 3.94
C VAL A 837 -10.42 44.05 4.09
N LEU A 838 -9.51 44.42 3.18
CA LEU A 838 -8.94 45.76 3.05
C LEU A 838 -9.64 46.51 1.92
N THR A 839 -10.22 47.68 2.19
CA THR A 839 -10.86 48.50 1.13
C THR A 839 -9.88 49.54 0.61
N ALA A 840 -9.53 49.51 -0.68
CA ALA A 840 -8.48 50.37 -1.27
C ALA A 840 -8.67 50.56 -2.79
N PRO A 841 -8.03 51.56 -3.42
CA PRO A 841 -8.10 51.76 -4.87
C PRO A 841 -7.59 50.55 -5.65
N ARG A 842 -8.26 50.16 -6.74
CA ARG A 842 -7.87 49.00 -7.58
C ARG A 842 -6.40 49.04 -8.00
N SER A 843 -5.85 50.21 -8.30
CA SER A 843 -4.45 50.38 -8.70
C SER A 843 -3.42 49.99 -7.63
N THR A 844 -3.81 49.86 -6.35
CA THR A 844 -2.87 49.53 -5.26
C THR A 844 -2.73 48.03 -5.00
N PHE A 845 -3.44 47.16 -5.73
CA PHE A 845 -3.32 45.71 -5.57
C PHE A 845 -1.86 45.19 -5.58
N PRO A 846 -0.97 45.61 -6.51
CA PRO A 846 0.44 45.18 -6.48
C PRO A 846 1.20 45.65 -5.23
N ASP A 847 0.89 46.84 -4.72
CA ASP A 847 1.51 47.38 -3.51
C ASP A 847 1.03 46.64 -2.26
N ILE A 848 -0.26 46.26 -2.21
CA ILE A 848 -0.85 45.44 -1.14
C ILE A 848 -0.21 44.05 -1.15
N VAL A 849 -0.12 43.38 -2.30
CA VAL A 849 0.55 42.06 -2.43
C VAL A 849 1.99 42.14 -1.93
N LYS A 850 2.78 43.10 -2.44
CA LYS A 850 4.19 43.28 -2.08
C LYS A 850 4.39 43.61 -0.59
N LEU A 851 3.54 44.45 -0.01
CA LEU A 851 3.61 44.80 1.40
C LEU A 851 3.22 43.61 2.29
N THR A 852 2.18 42.85 1.91
CA THR A 852 1.73 41.65 2.62
C THR A 852 2.82 40.58 2.62
N GLU A 853 3.33 40.23 1.44
CA GLU A 853 4.38 39.22 1.28
C GLU A 853 5.63 39.56 2.10
N LYS A 854 6.09 40.82 2.05
CA LYS A 854 7.26 41.28 2.83
C LYS A 854 7.09 41.06 4.33
N ASN A 855 5.93 41.38 4.90
CA ASN A 855 5.69 41.22 6.33
C ASN A 855 5.57 39.72 6.69
N VAL A 856 4.84 38.93 5.90
CA VAL A 856 4.71 37.48 6.09
C VAL A 856 6.06 36.77 6.03
N GLN A 857 6.95 37.14 5.11
CA GLN A 857 8.31 36.60 5.04
C GLN A 857 9.17 36.97 6.26
N SER A 858 8.94 38.13 6.90
CA SER A 858 9.58 38.48 8.18
C SER A 858 8.95 37.80 9.42
N GLY A 859 7.90 37.01 9.24
CA GLY A 859 7.19 36.30 10.31
C GLY A 859 6.37 37.20 11.25
N ASN A 860 6.25 38.50 10.95
CA ASN A 860 5.48 39.45 11.74
C ASN A 860 4.82 40.50 10.82
N VAL A 861 3.57 40.86 11.12
CA VAL A 861 2.85 41.99 10.51
C VAL A 861 2.70 43.05 11.59
N ASN A 862 3.59 44.05 11.57
CA ASN A 862 3.87 44.87 12.77
C ASN A 862 4.25 43.97 13.96
N ASP A 863 3.48 43.95 15.06
CA ASP A 863 3.71 43.11 16.24
C ASP A 863 2.94 41.77 16.18
N LEU A 864 2.05 41.60 15.20
CA LEU A 864 1.27 40.36 15.02
C LEU A 864 2.14 39.25 14.42
N LYS A 865 2.37 38.18 15.18
CA LYS A 865 3.17 37.03 14.75
C LYS A 865 2.43 36.18 13.71
N VAL A 866 3.05 35.97 12.56
CA VAL A 866 2.53 35.15 11.45
C VAL A 866 3.53 34.07 11.06
N VAL A 867 3.05 33.00 10.42
CA VAL A 867 3.90 31.93 9.91
C VAL A 867 4.29 32.25 8.46
N PRO A 868 5.59 32.31 8.13
CA PRO A 868 6.03 32.51 6.75
C PRO A 868 5.52 31.40 5.81
N GLY A 869 5.37 31.74 4.53
CA GLY A 869 5.02 30.77 3.48
C GLY A 869 3.52 30.51 3.27
N TYR A 870 2.63 31.24 3.95
CA TYR A 870 1.20 31.23 3.61
C TYR A 870 0.61 32.64 3.62
N TYR A 871 0.06 33.06 2.48
CA TYR A 871 -0.82 34.23 2.36
C TYR A 871 -1.72 34.11 1.14
N THR A 872 -2.78 34.90 1.09
CA THR A 872 -3.58 35.16 -0.12
C THR A 872 -4.02 36.62 -0.10
N VAL A 873 -3.95 37.29 -1.25
CA VAL A 873 -4.49 38.64 -1.49
C VAL A 873 -5.29 38.58 -2.79
N ALA A 874 -6.56 38.97 -2.73
CA ALA A 874 -7.50 38.89 -3.84
C ALA A 874 -8.11 40.25 -4.18
N THR A 875 -8.74 40.34 -5.34
CA THR A 875 -9.65 41.42 -5.78
C THR A 875 -11.00 40.79 -6.17
N ASP A 876 -11.78 41.44 -7.04
CA ASP A 876 -12.95 40.86 -7.71
C ASP A 876 -12.64 40.18 -9.07
N ARG A 877 -11.37 40.18 -9.53
CA ARG A 877 -10.95 39.62 -10.85
C ARG A 877 -9.66 38.80 -10.84
N GLU A 878 -8.82 38.95 -9.84
CA GLU A 878 -7.48 38.35 -9.74
C GLU A 878 -7.09 38.09 -8.28
N ALA A 879 -6.23 37.10 -8.05
CA ALA A 879 -5.68 36.80 -6.73
C ALA A 879 -4.22 36.32 -6.83
N VAL A 880 -3.45 36.51 -5.76
CA VAL A 880 -2.08 36.06 -5.60
C VAL A 880 -1.90 35.48 -4.21
N GLY A 881 -1.21 34.36 -4.08
CA GLY A 881 -0.93 33.75 -2.79
C GLY A 881 0.34 32.91 -2.78
N ALA A 882 0.61 32.30 -1.62
CA ALA A 882 1.68 31.34 -1.42
C ALA A 882 1.24 30.19 -0.50
N VAL A 883 1.80 29.00 -0.72
CA VAL A 883 1.65 27.83 0.16
C VAL A 883 3.00 27.18 0.46
N GLU A 884 3.12 26.52 1.60
CA GLU A 884 4.38 25.97 2.12
C GLU A 884 4.34 24.45 2.25
N PHE A 885 5.20 23.77 1.48
CA PHE A 885 5.48 22.34 1.60
C PHE A 885 6.56 22.10 2.65
N GLN A 886 6.13 21.82 3.88
CA GLN A 886 7.02 21.46 4.98
C GLN A 886 7.77 20.14 4.70
N GLU A 887 8.92 19.93 5.35
CA GLU A 887 9.65 18.66 5.28
C GLU A 887 8.75 17.48 5.67
N GLY A 888 8.71 16.43 4.85
CA GLY A 888 7.82 15.27 5.02
C GLY A 888 6.37 15.45 4.57
N VAL A 889 5.91 16.65 4.19
CA VAL A 889 4.53 16.89 3.70
C VAL A 889 4.43 16.82 2.18
N GLU A 890 3.78 15.79 1.63
CA GLU A 890 3.73 15.52 0.18
C GLU A 890 2.60 16.24 -0.57
N SER A 891 1.54 16.67 0.12
CA SER A 891 0.42 17.43 -0.46
C SER A 891 0.00 18.57 0.47
N VAL A 892 -0.41 19.70 -0.11
CA VAL A 892 -0.97 20.87 0.59
C VAL A 892 -2.08 21.48 -0.27
N ASP A 893 -3.21 21.80 0.34
CA ASP A 893 -4.33 22.44 -0.37
C ASP A 893 -4.11 23.94 -0.55
N VAL A 894 -4.25 24.40 -1.80
CA VAL A 894 -4.30 25.81 -2.19
C VAL A 894 -5.75 26.27 -2.16
N HIS A 895 -6.04 27.23 -1.29
CA HIS A 895 -7.37 27.80 -1.10
C HIS A 895 -7.65 28.89 -2.16
N VAL A 896 -8.35 28.52 -3.24
CA VAL A 896 -8.56 29.36 -4.43
C VAL A 896 -9.90 30.10 -4.35
N PRO A 897 -9.92 31.45 -4.31
CA PRO A 897 -11.17 32.22 -4.37
C PRO A 897 -11.91 32.04 -5.72
N LEU A 898 -13.21 31.80 -5.65
CA LEU A 898 -14.11 31.69 -6.79
C LEU A 898 -14.88 33.02 -6.95
N PHE A 899 -14.36 33.94 -7.76
CA PHE A 899 -15.03 35.24 -7.98
C PHE A 899 -16.22 35.10 -8.95
N VAL A 900 -17.31 34.49 -8.48
CA VAL A 900 -18.58 34.36 -9.21
C VAL A 900 -19.44 35.61 -9.01
N LYS A 901 -20.04 36.12 -10.08
CA LYS A 901 -21.02 37.22 -10.07
C LYS A 901 -22.23 36.81 -10.90
N ASP A 902 -23.41 37.30 -10.53
CA ASP A 902 -24.67 36.99 -11.26
C ASP A 902 -24.60 37.41 -12.74
N GLU A 903 -23.82 38.46 -13.05
CA GLU A 903 -23.60 39.05 -14.37
C GLU A 903 -22.52 38.38 -15.27
N ASP A 904 -21.91 37.27 -14.83
CA ASP A 904 -21.01 36.46 -15.67
C ASP A 904 -21.76 35.58 -16.70
N ASP A 905 -21.07 35.16 -17.77
CA ASP A 905 -21.58 34.20 -18.77
C ASP A 905 -21.84 32.80 -18.16
N ASP A 906 -22.64 31.97 -18.85
CA ASP A 906 -23.08 30.63 -18.37
C ASP A 906 -21.94 29.62 -18.16
N LYS A 907 -20.77 29.87 -18.74
CA LYS A 907 -19.57 29.08 -18.52
C LYS A 907 -18.40 30.01 -18.22
N LYS A 908 -17.97 30.02 -16.97
CA LYS A 908 -16.87 30.83 -16.46
C LYS A 908 -15.65 29.95 -16.21
N GLN A 909 -14.48 30.33 -16.70
CA GLN A 909 -13.23 29.59 -16.47
C GLN A 909 -12.22 30.44 -15.69
N LEU A 910 -11.57 29.83 -14.71
CA LEU A 910 -10.49 30.38 -13.90
C LEU A 910 -9.21 29.60 -14.21
N LEU A 911 -8.17 30.28 -14.67
CA LEU A 911 -6.84 29.69 -14.80
C LEU A 911 -6.03 29.97 -13.54
N VAL A 912 -5.75 28.94 -12.74
CA VAL A 912 -4.84 29.05 -11.59
C VAL A 912 -3.44 28.64 -12.03
N GLU A 913 -2.46 29.50 -11.80
CA GLU A 913 -1.06 29.31 -12.22
C GLU A 913 -0.13 29.27 -11.00
N ALA A 914 0.63 28.18 -10.84
CA ALA A 914 1.82 28.14 -9.99
C ALA A 914 2.94 28.96 -10.68
N VAL A 915 3.43 29.99 -10.00
CA VAL A 915 4.30 31.02 -10.61
C VAL A 915 5.77 30.65 -10.49
N ASP A 916 6.24 30.49 -9.25
CA ASP A 916 7.62 30.12 -8.92
C ASP A 916 7.74 29.58 -7.48
N VAL A 917 8.95 29.16 -7.12
CA VAL A 917 9.31 28.62 -5.80
C VAL A 917 10.35 29.55 -5.13
N PRO A 918 9.93 30.64 -4.46
CA PRO A 918 10.85 31.62 -3.85
C PRO A 918 11.77 31.06 -2.76
N LEU A 919 11.36 30.00 -2.07
CA LEU A 919 12.12 29.33 -1.03
C LEU A 919 12.05 27.83 -1.30
N GLY A 920 13.18 27.14 -1.23
CA GLY A 920 13.28 25.72 -1.50
C GLY A 920 14.13 25.38 -2.72
N ILE A 921 14.04 24.14 -3.17
CA ILE A 921 14.79 23.65 -4.35
C ILE A 921 13.88 23.00 -5.40
N ALA A 922 12.56 23.01 -5.19
CA ALA A 922 11.64 22.41 -6.14
C ALA A 922 11.53 23.23 -7.44
N GLY A 923 11.45 22.53 -8.57
CA GLY A 923 10.93 23.09 -9.82
C GLY A 923 9.40 23.01 -9.86
N ILE A 924 8.77 23.82 -10.70
CA ILE A 924 7.33 23.67 -10.97
C ILE A 924 7.12 22.61 -12.03
N GLY A 925 6.34 21.59 -11.69
CA GLY A 925 5.87 20.53 -12.59
C GLY A 925 4.56 20.96 -13.25
N LYS A 926 3.44 20.45 -12.73
CA LYS A 926 2.10 20.82 -13.22
C LYS A 926 1.76 22.27 -12.81
N ARG A 927 1.99 23.18 -13.76
CA ARG A 927 1.92 24.63 -13.56
C ARG A 927 0.50 25.18 -13.47
N LEU A 928 -0.44 24.58 -14.19
CA LEU A 928 -1.78 25.13 -14.43
C LEU A 928 -2.86 24.16 -13.94
N VAL A 929 -4.00 24.72 -13.51
CA VAL A 929 -5.26 24.00 -13.34
C VAL A 929 -6.43 24.91 -13.73
N ASN A 930 -7.39 24.35 -14.48
CA ASN A 930 -8.56 25.07 -15.01
C ASN A 930 -9.80 24.83 -14.14
N ILE A 931 -10.32 25.83 -13.43
CA ILE A 931 -11.60 25.69 -12.72
C ILE A 931 -12.71 26.28 -13.58
N THR A 932 -13.57 25.42 -14.12
CA THR A 932 -14.76 25.80 -14.88
C THR A 932 -15.98 25.80 -13.96
N ILE A 933 -16.74 26.90 -13.97
CA ILE A 933 -18.01 27.06 -13.25
C ILE A 933 -19.11 27.24 -14.29
N ILE A 934 -20.11 26.35 -14.28
CA ILE A 934 -21.29 26.41 -15.14
C ILE A 934 -22.44 27.04 -14.35
N LYS A 935 -23.13 27.99 -14.96
CA LYS A 935 -24.42 28.49 -14.48
C LYS A 935 -25.54 27.67 -15.10
N GLU A 936 -26.54 27.36 -14.29
CA GLU A 936 -27.79 26.79 -14.76
C GLU A 936 -28.81 27.94 -14.82
N HIS A 937 -29.40 28.16 -16.00
CA HIS A 937 -30.60 28.99 -16.09
C HIS A 937 -31.76 28.20 -15.49
N GLY A 938 -32.44 28.79 -14.51
CA GLY A 938 -33.73 28.28 -14.06
C GLY A 938 -34.81 28.76 -15.01
N ASP A 939 -35.36 27.81 -15.80
CA ASP A 939 -36.67 27.91 -16.44
C ASP A 939 -37.78 27.38 -15.49
#